data_AF-A0A2H5ZUY2-F1
#
_entry.id   AF-A0A2H5ZUY2-F1
#
_cell.length_a   1.000
_cell.length_b   1.000
_cell.length_c   1.000
_cell.angle_alpha   90.00
_cell.angle_beta   90.00
_cell.angle_gamma   90.00
#
_symmetry.space_group_name_H-M   'P 1'
#
loop_
_entity.id
_entity.type
_entity.pdbx_description
1 polymer ?
#
loop_
_entity_poly.entity_id
_entity_poly.type
_entity_poly.pdbx_seq_one_letter_code
_entity_poly.pdbx_strand_id
1 'polypeptide(L)'
;MEPPCPDAWAHAADQGRAFEFLRDALGPPERQSVEQAKDVVDALAHRDPETAVARARELARYCEACPDSCVRALSLLAVANACLWSDRLEEALQAYDEACALALRGGDATLAARCGIGKIGVLFRQARYQDALELAERIEPVLARDPQGAVYAARVRSQRATLLKYLGHTEAALEAYAQAASALRACGERAALDLAVAEHNRGLLLAQAGRGREALVALEAARAAAERANSPLLAARAAAAAAWVDTAQGRYAHALRAFEAVAKRYEAARAHSTAASYRLAAVECWLFLGQAERARREGERLAAQLARGGFVAEAAQARYLTALAYRHAGAWPQAEALLQQAYHELSSVGRTGLAALAACELARCLVRRGEVNDAVRLAKVAHQGAATAQDPSGLGRARLVLADALRAAGDGNAARREAQAALREGRHRGMAWLCAAAHRRLADLAPTPGRRLAHLLCGVRWAGRVLAWAPADLRYGVFAEVGSLFEGTTVALCEAGAYERAWEVVQGAKSRGMAQLLAAQPTPFSPRRQEDAQLVEELNRALEAFRMRALASAEAPAELARTELEALHDRVQDLLWRLEVRDAAYAGDADVLGYVARPRRPALAPDAALVEYFVARGQVGAFVLDASGLRYVPRLCPEAAVARLAALLSTGLRAYADGHLPVAQALRQAELVLRGLHELLLAPILPLLEPRRSLVVAPHGRLHGLPFHALSDGGRCVWERWEVSYVPAGWLLPHLQARPVPTARAVCVADTWGGRLPRAVEEAREAARSLGAHLLEEPHPHDFLDRLRGARWAHVAAHCSFRPDAPLLSTVHLRAGPVTVADVMAHLRPAPAVVVLSGCETASPRLLPGDELVGFARAWLHAGARTLILSLWPVEDSAACYLMREFYAALGRGERPAAALRRSGLSLRDRGAHPLHWAAFVLVGDPDPPVQTAAAPRSFG
;
A
#
# COMPACT_ATOMS: atom_id res chain seq x y z
N MET A 1 12.99 54.94 -20.16
CA MET A 1 13.04 55.02 -18.70
C MET A 1 13.00 53.60 -18.14
N GLU A 2 13.76 53.30 -17.11
CA GLU A 2 13.71 51.99 -16.44
C GLU A 2 12.41 51.87 -15.63
N PRO A 3 11.80 50.67 -15.54
CA PRO A 3 10.63 50.46 -14.70
C PRO A 3 10.94 50.80 -13.23
N PRO A 4 9.94 51.24 -12.45
CA PRO A 4 10.17 51.68 -11.08
C PRO A 4 10.65 50.50 -10.24
N CYS A 5 11.83 50.66 -9.60
CA CYS A 5 12.38 49.64 -8.72
C CYS A 5 11.39 49.34 -7.58
N PRO A 6 10.93 48.08 -7.39
CA PRO A 6 9.93 47.74 -6.39
C PRO A 6 10.32 48.16 -4.97
N ASP A 7 11.59 47.98 -4.60
CA ASP A 7 12.10 48.31 -3.26
C ASP A 7 12.20 49.84 -3.05
N ALA A 8 12.55 50.58 -4.10
CA ALA A 8 12.59 52.04 -4.05
C ALA A 8 11.18 52.65 -3.99
N TRP A 9 10.23 52.08 -4.73
CA TRP A 9 8.81 52.47 -4.65
C TRP A 9 8.25 52.15 -3.26
N ALA A 10 8.59 50.99 -2.69
CA ALA A 10 8.18 50.64 -1.34
C ALA A 10 8.72 51.63 -0.30
N HIS A 11 10.01 51.94 -0.34
CA HIS A 11 10.65 52.87 0.58
C HIS A 11 10.07 54.30 0.48
N ALA A 12 9.81 54.79 -0.74
CA ALA A 12 9.21 56.10 -0.94
C ALA A 12 7.77 56.16 -0.40
N ALA A 13 7.02 55.07 -0.51
CA ALA A 13 5.66 55.02 0.01
C ALA A 13 5.58 54.94 1.53
N ASP A 14 6.51 54.23 2.19
CA ASP A 14 6.60 54.20 3.66
C ASP A 14 6.88 55.60 4.25
N GLN A 15 7.49 56.49 3.44
CA GLN A 15 7.70 57.90 3.77
C GLN A 15 6.54 58.82 3.36
N GLY A 16 5.45 58.27 2.82
CA GLY A 16 4.30 59.04 2.31
C GLY A 16 4.57 59.76 0.98
N ARG A 17 5.65 59.43 0.27
CA ARG A 17 6.13 60.11 -0.95
C ARG A 17 5.93 59.30 -2.24
N ALA A 18 5.05 58.30 -2.23
CA ALA A 18 4.79 57.43 -3.39
C ALA A 18 4.41 58.19 -4.67
N PHE A 19 3.59 59.23 -4.55
CA PHE A 19 3.16 60.06 -5.68
C PHE A 19 4.33 60.86 -6.27
N GLU A 20 5.18 61.44 -5.42
CA GLU A 20 6.39 62.16 -5.86
C GLU A 20 7.37 61.20 -6.53
N PHE A 21 7.57 60.01 -5.96
CA PHE A 21 8.40 58.97 -6.55
C PHE A 21 7.92 58.54 -7.93
N LEU A 22 6.62 58.26 -8.10
CA LEU A 22 6.06 57.89 -9.40
C LEU A 22 6.21 59.02 -10.42
N ARG A 23 6.01 60.28 -10.02
CA ARG A 23 6.23 61.44 -10.87
C ARG A 23 7.70 61.61 -11.28
N ASP A 24 8.62 61.42 -10.34
CA ASP A 24 10.05 61.60 -10.58
C ASP A 24 10.65 60.41 -11.39
N ALA A 25 10.11 59.20 -11.21
CA ALA A 25 10.56 57.99 -11.90
C ALA A 25 9.91 57.78 -13.28
N LEU A 26 8.63 58.13 -13.43
CA LEU A 26 7.85 57.87 -14.65
C LEU A 26 7.54 59.12 -15.47
N GLY A 27 7.80 60.32 -14.95
CA GLY A 27 7.48 61.58 -15.62
C GLY A 27 5.98 61.91 -15.58
N PRO A 28 5.39 62.51 -16.63
CA PRO A 28 3.93 62.56 -16.79
C PRO A 28 3.36 61.17 -17.13
N PRO A 29 2.09 60.87 -16.77
CA PRO A 29 1.50 59.55 -16.92
C PRO A 29 1.27 59.20 -18.41
N GLU A 30 2.27 58.56 -19.01
CA GLU A 30 2.24 58.04 -20.37
C GLU A 30 1.90 56.55 -20.40
N ARG A 31 1.24 56.11 -21.48
CA ARG A 31 0.73 54.75 -21.65
C ARG A 31 1.79 53.66 -21.42
N GLN A 32 2.99 53.82 -21.99
CA GLN A 32 4.06 52.82 -21.86
C GLN A 32 4.60 52.74 -20.42
N SER A 33 4.81 53.88 -19.77
CA SER A 33 5.32 53.97 -18.39
C SER A 33 4.32 53.39 -17.38
N VAL A 34 3.02 53.65 -17.58
CA VAL A 34 1.96 53.12 -16.72
C VAL A 34 1.75 51.62 -16.93
N GLU A 35 1.86 51.11 -18.17
CA GLU A 35 1.85 49.67 -18.44
C GLU A 35 3.00 48.95 -17.73
N GLN A 36 4.22 49.52 -17.76
CA GLN A 36 5.37 48.97 -17.03
C GLN A 36 5.17 48.99 -15.52
N ALA A 37 4.65 50.07 -14.96
CA ALA A 37 4.34 50.15 -13.52
C ALA A 37 3.24 49.16 -13.11
N LYS A 38 2.21 48.97 -13.94
CA LYS A 38 1.18 47.95 -13.76
C LYS A 38 1.79 46.55 -13.74
N ASP A 39 2.71 46.24 -14.66
CA ASP A 39 3.37 44.93 -14.69
C ASP A 39 4.20 44.66 -13.42
N VAL A 40 4.82 45.70 -12.84
CA VAL A 40 5.48 45.61 -11.52
C VAL A 40 4.47 45.29 -10.41
N VAL A 41 3.31 45.96 -10.41
CA VAL A 41 2.23 45.72 -9.45
C VAL A 41 1.67 44.30 -9.59
N ASP A 42 1.44 43.82 -10.81
CA ASP A 42 0.96 42.45 -11.07
C ASP A 42 1.95 41.39 -10.58
N ALA A 43 3.26 41.63 -10.81
CA ALA A 43 4.31 40.74 -10.30
C ALA A 43 4.36 40.73 -8.76
N LEU A 44 4.08 41.86 -8.13
CA LEU A 44 3.99 41.99 -6.67
C LEU A 44 2.74 41.28 -6.11
N ALA A 45 1.61 41.31 -6.81
CA ALA A 45 0.34 40.72 -6.36
C ALA A 45 0.42 39.21 -6.07
N HIS A 46 1.38 38.51 -6.70
CA HIS A 46 1.65 37.09 -6.43
C HIS A 46 2.51 36.84 -5.19
N ARG A 47 3.22 37.86 -4.67
CA ARG A 47 4.18 37.76 -3.56
C ARG A 47 3.63 38.39 -2.29
N ASP A 48 3.03 39.56 -2.43
CA ASP A 48 2.47 40.36 -1.34
C ASP A 48 1.19 41.06 -1.85
N PRO A 49 0.03 40.41 -1.74
CA PRO A 49 -1.23 40.91 -2.30
C PRO A 49 -1.65 42.26 -1.70
N GLU A 50 -1.49 42.44 -0.38
CA GLU A 50 -1.91 43.68 0.29
C GLU A 50 -1.01 44.86 -0.12
N THR A 51 0.30 44.64 -0.20
CA THR A 51 1.21 45.68 -0.71
C THR A 51 0.95 45.97 -2.18
N ALA A 52 0.61 44.96 -2.99
CA ALA A 52 0.21 45.18 -4.38
C ALA A 52 -1.05 46.03 -4.50
N VAL A 53 -2.06 45.84 -3.64
CA VAL A 53 -3.27 46.68 -3.61
C VAL A 53 -2.90 48.13 -3.26
N ALA A 54 -2.03 48.33 -2.28
CA ALA A 54 -1.57 49.68 -1.91
C ALA A 54 -0.86 50.37 -3.09
N ARG A 55 0.09 49.68 -3.74
CA ARG A 55 0.84 50.21 -4.89
C ARG A 55 -0.06 50.44 -6.12
N ALA A 56 -1.03 49.56 -6.35
CA ALA A 56 -2.01 49.74 -7.41
C ALA A 56 -2.85 51.01 -7.21
N ARG A 57 -3.28 51.29 -5.97
CA ARG A 57 -4.05 52.50 -5.62
C ARG A 57 -3.20 53.77 -5.71
N GLU A 58 -1.91 53.68 -5.44
CA GLU A 58 -0.96 54.80 -5.67
C GLU A 58 -0.80 55.09 -7.17
N LEU A 59 -0.64 54.05 -7.99
CA LEU A 59 -0.57 54.16 -9.44
C LEU A 59 -1.87 54.77 -10.01
N ALA A 60 -3.04 54.36 -9.49
CA ALA A 60 -4.34 54.91 -9.87
C ALA A 60 -4.46 56.40 -9.52
N ARG A 61 -4.05 56.80 -8.31
CA ARG A 61 -4.03 58.23 -7.89
C ARG A 61 -3.09 59.06 -8.76
N TYR A 62 -1.91 58.53 -9.10
CA TYR A 62 -0.97 59.18 -10.01
C TYR A 62 -1.55 59.39 -11.42
N CYS A 63 -2.39 58.48 -11.90
CA CYS A 63 -3.01 58.57 -13.22
C CYS A 63 -4.34 59.33 -13.23
N GLU A 64 -4.93 59.67 -12.08
CA GLU A 64 -6.31 60.18 -11.95
C GLU A 64 -6.57 61.45 -12.77
N ALA A 65 -5.61 62.38 -12.76
CA ALA A 65 -5.68 63.64 -13.49
C ALA A 65 -5.26 63.53 -14.98
N CYS A 66 -4.88 62.34 -15.46
CA CYS A 66 -4.48 62.14 -16.85
C CYS A 66 -5.70 62.25 -17.80
N PRO A 67 -5.66 63.10 -18.84
CA PRO A 67 -6.77 63.24 -19.78
C PRO A 67 -6.98 61.98 -20.64
N ASP A 68 -5.94 61.16 -20.83
CA ASP A 68 -6.04 59.91 -21.57
C ASP A 68 -6.83 58.86 -20.77
N SER A 69 -8.00 58.48 -21.30
CA SER A 69 -8.85 57.48 -20.68
C SER A 69 -8.24 56.07 -20.68
N CYS A 70 -7.35 55.75 -21.64
CA CYS A 70 -6.65 54.47 -21.69
C CYS A 70 -5.58 54.36 -20.59
N VAL A 71 -4.90 55.46 -20.26
CA VAL A 71 -3.92 55.50 -19.17
C VAL A 71 -4.60 55.27 -17.82
N ARG A 72 -5.75 55.93 -17.59
CA ARG A 72 -6.56 55.69 -16.38
C ARG A 72 -7.09 54.26 -16.32
N ALA A 73 -7.53 53.70 -17.46
CA ALA A 73 -7.95 52.31 -17.54
C ALA A 73 -6.83 51.32 -17.16
N LEU A 74 -5.59 51.55 -17.60
CA LEU A 74 -4.44 50.72 -17.22
C LEU A 74 -4.15 50.74 -15.72
N SER A 75 -4.24 51.91 -15.08
CA SER A 75 -4.05 52.01 -13.64
C SER A 75 -5.15 51.30 -12.84
N LEU A 76 -6.41 51.37 -13.29
CA LEU A 76 -7.52 50.65 -12.67
C LEU A 76 -7.45 49.14 -12.93
N LEU A 77 -6.90 48.73 -14.08
CA LEU A 77 -6.62 47.32 -14.34
C LEU A 77 -5.58 46.76 -13.34
N ALA A 78 -4.57 47.55 -12.97
CA ALA A 78 -3.62 47.18 -11.90
C ALA A 78 -4.34 46.99 -10.56
N VAL A 79 -5.26 47.90 -10.21
CA VAL A 79 -6.09 47.80 -8.99
C VAL A 79 -6.95 46.54 -9.03
N ALA A 80 -7.62 46.29 -10.16
CA ALA A 80 -8.48 45.13 -10.32
C ALA A 80 -7.72 43.81 -10.18
N ASN A 81 -6.52 43.70 -10.78
CA ASN A 81 -5.65 42.54 -10.63
C ASN A 81 -5.17 42.37 -9.18
N ALA A 82 -4.72 43.43 -8.52
CA ALA A 82 -4.25 43.36 -7.13
C ALA A 82 -5.38 42.97 -6.15
N CYS A 83 -6.58 43.54 -6.32
CA CYS A 83 -7.76 43.19 -5.53
C CYS A 83 -8.20 41.75 -5.77
N LEU A 84 -8.12 41.26 -7.01
CA LEU A 84 -8.37 39.85 -7.34
C LEU A 84 -7.45 38.93 -6.52
N TRP A 85 -6.15 39.22 -6.45
CA TRP A 85 -5.18 38.40 -5.69
C TRP A 85 -5.28 38.54 -4.17
N SER A 86 -5.93 39.60 -3.68
CA SER A 86 -6.16 39.87 -2.23
C SER A 86 -7.57 39.45 -1.75
N ASP A 87 -8.29 38.67 -2.55
CA ASP A 87 -9.65 38.19 -2.28
C ASP A 87 -10.71 39.29 -2.05
N ARG A 88 -10.43 40.51 -2.52
CA ARG A 88 -11.37 41.65 -2.54
C ARG A 88 -12.21 41.59 -3.82
N LEU A 89 -13.03 40.55 -3.94
CA LEU A 89 -13.71 40.19 -5.19
C LEU A 89 -14.68 41.27 -5.72
N GLU A 90 -15.40 41.97 -4.83
CA GLU A 90 -16.31 43.06 -5.21
C GLU A 90 -15.56 44.29 -5.70
N GLU A 91 -14.51 44.71 -4.97
CA GLU A 91 -13.63 45.81 -5.38
C GLU A 91 -12.96 45.50 -6.73
N ALA A 92 -12.51 44.25 -6.93
CA ALA A 92 -11.93 43.81 -8.19
C ALA A 92 -12.94 43.90 -9.32
N LEU A 93 -14.19 43.43 -9.11
CA LEU A 93 -15.25 43.46 -10.12
C LEU A 93 -15.56 44.89 -10.56
N GLN A 94 -15.72 45.80 -9.60
CA GLN A 94 -15.97 47.22 -9.86
C GLN A 94 -14.81 47.85 -10.63
N ALA A 95 -13.56 47.62 -10.20
CA ALA A 95 -12.38 48.14 -10.88
C ALA A 95 -12.24 47.60 -12.32
N TYR A 96 -12.56 46.33 -12.57
CA TYR A 96 -12.59 45.80 -13.95
C TYR A 96 -13.65 46.48 -14.82
N ASP A 97 -14.84 46.77 -14.28
CA ASP A 97 -15.92 47.42 -15.01
C ASP A 97 -15.60 48.89 -15.33
N GLU A 98 -15.06 49.62 -14.37
CA GLU A 98 -14.62 51.01 -14.56
C GLU A 98 -13.45 51.10 -15.55
N ALA A 99 -12.44 50.22 -15.43
CA ALA A 99 -11.33 50.14 -16.37
C ALA A 99 -11.81 49.83 -17.80
N CYS A 100 -12.75 48.89 -17.95
CA CYS A 100 -13.35 48.55 -19.24
C CYS A 100 -14.08 49.75 -19.87
N ALA A 101 -14.91 50.45 -19.09
CA ALA A 101 -15.65 51.62 -19.55
C ALA A 101 -14.72 52.78 -19.97
N LEU A 102 -13.60 52.99 -19.26
CA LEU A 102 -12.59 53.98 -19.63
C LEU A 102 -11.83 53.61 -20.90
N ALA A 103 -11.45 52.34 -21.06
CA ALA A 103 -10.78 51.86 -22.27
C ALA A 103 -11.67 52.00 -23.51
N LEU A 104 -12.96 51.68 -23.41
CA LEU A 104 -13.92 51.88 -24.50
C LEU A 104 -14.10 53.35 -24.86
N ARG A 105 -14.18 54.24 -23.86
CA ARG A 105 -14.22 55.71 -24.09
C ARG A 105 -12.95 56.23 -24.77
N GLY A 106 -11.80 55.63 -24.48
CA GLY A 106 -10.53 55.92 -25.14
C GLY A 106 -10.38 55.30 -26.53
N GLY A 107 -11.37 54.54 -27.02
CA GLY A 107 -11.32 53.88 -28.34
C GLY A 107 -10.45 52.61 -28.39
N ASP A 108 -10.00 52.08 -27.25
CA ASP A 108 -9.12 50.92 -27.18
C ASP A 108 -9.88 49.64 -26.82
N ALA A 109 -10.39 48.98 -27.86
CA ALA A 109 -11.13 47.74 -27.72
C ALA A 109 -10.26 46.58 -27.17
N THR A 110 -8.96 46.55 -27.45
CA THR A 110 -8.04 45.53 -26.93
C THR A 110 -7.88 45.69 -25.42
N LEU A 111 -7.62 46.90 -24.94
CA LEU A 111 -7.48 47.18 -23.52
C LEU A 111 -8.78 46.89 -22.76
N ALA A 112 -9.93 47.26 -23.34
CA ALA A 112 -11.23 46.91 -22.78
C ALA A 112 -11.42 45.37 -22.66
N ALA A 113 -10.99 44.62 -23.69
CA ALA A 113 -11.02 43.17 -23.67
C ALA A 113 -10.03 42.57 -22.65
N ARG A 114 -8.86 43.19 -22.44
CA ARG A 114 -7.87 42.77 -21.41
C ARG A 114 -8.43 42.85 -19.99
N CYS A 115 -9.27 43.85 -19.69
CA CYS A 115 -10.00 43.92 -18.42
C CYS A 115 -10.89 42.70 -18.18
N GLY A 116 -11.43 42.11 -19.25
CA GLY A 116 -12.25 40.90 -19.18
C GLY A 116 -11.50 39.64 -18.69
N ILE A 117 -10.17 39.56 -18.90
CA ILE A 117 -9.37 38.37 -18.60
C ILE A 117 -9.34 38.08 -17.10
N GLY A 118 -9.10 39.11 -16.29
CA GLY A 118 -9.11 39.00 -14.83
C GLY A 118 -10.52 38.90 -14.27
N LYS A 119 -11.48 39.61 -14.89
CA LYS A 119 -12.91 39.55 -14.52
C LYS A 119 -13.51 38.15 -14.67
N ILE A 120 -13.11 37.37 -15.67
CA ILE A 120 -13.46 35.94 -15.79
C ILE A 120 -13.08 35.18 -14.51
N GLY A 121 -11.90 35.47 -13.95
CA GLY A 121 -11.44 34.86 -12.70
C GLY A 121 -12.26 35.26 -11.47
N VAL A 122 -12.76 36.50 -11.41
CA VAL A 122 -13.69 36.96 -10.35
C VAL A 122 -15.01 36.20 -10.44
N LEU A 123 -15.62 36.20 -11.63
CA LEU A 123 -16.90 35.52 -11.88
C LEU A 123 -16.80 34.02 -11.60
N PHE A 124 -15.68 33.39 -11.98
CA PHE A 124 -15.40 31.99 -11.67
C PHE A 124 -15.39 31.72 -10.15
N ARG A 125 -14.73 32.57 -9.35
CA ARG A 125 -14.70 32.43 -7.87
C ARG A 125 -16.07 32.62 -7.22
N GLN A 126 -16.94 33.43 -7.83
CA GLN A 126 -18.33 33.59 -7.41
C GLN A 126 -19.25 32.46 -7.93
N ALA A 127 -18.70 31.41 -8.56
CA ALA A 127 -19.45 30.33 -9.20
C ALA A 127 -20.40 30.79 -10.33
N ARG A 128 -20.18 31.97 -10.91
CA ARG A 128 -20.95 32.54 -12.03
C ARG A 128 -20.37 32.07 -13.37
N TYR A 129 -20.37 30.76 -13.59
CA TYR A 129 -19.67 30.13 -14.72
C TYR A 129 -20.25 30.54 -16.09
N GLN A 130 -21.56 30.72 -16.19
CA GLN A 130 -22.23 31.11 -17.44
C GLN A 130 -21.88 32.55 -17.83
N ASP A 131 -21.97 33.50 -16.90
CA ASP A 131 -21.58 34.90 -17.13
C ASP A 131 -20.10 35.03 -17.53
N ALA A 132 -19.24 34.23 -16.90
CA ALA A 132 -17.82 34.16 -17.24
C ALA A 132 -17.60 33.59 -18.65
N LEU A 133 -18.40 32.61 -19.07
CA LEU A 133 -18.31 32.00 -20.40
C LEU A 133 -18.71 33.00 -21.48
N GLU A 134 -19.84 33.69 -21.30
CA GLU A 134 -20.31 34.73 -22.22
C GLU A 134 -19.32 35.90 -22.32
N LEU A 135 -18.69 36.28 -21.20
CA LEU A 135 -17.61 37.27 -21.20
C LEU A 135 -16.41 36.78 -22.02
N ALA A 136 -15.97 35.53 -21.83
CA ALA A 136 -14.85 34.94 -22.57
C ALA A 136 -15.13 34.91 -24.09
N GLU A 137 -16.31 34.47 -24.50
CA GLU A 137 -16.74 34.41 -25.91
C GLU A 137 -16.80 35.79 -26.57
N ARG A 138 -17.14 36.84 -25.80
CA ARG A 138 -17.19 38.22 -26.30
C ARG A 138 -15.80 38.83 -26.48
N ILE A 139 -14.87 38.59 -25.56
CA ILE A 139 -13.56 39.26 -25.56
C ILE A 139 -12.49 38.54 -26.41
N GLU A 140 -12.58 37.20 -26.55
CA GLU A 140 -11.59 36.41 -27.29
C GLU A 140 -11.41 36.86 -28.75
N PRO A 141 -12.47 37.09 -29.55
CA PRO A 141 -12.32 37.53 -30.95
C PRO A 141 -11.73 38.93 -31.07
N VAL A 142 -11.95 39.80 -30.08
CA VAL A 142 -11.38 41.16 -30.04
C VAL A 142 -9.86 41.07 -29.83
N LEU A 143 -9.43 40.27 -28.85
CA LEU A 143 -8.01 40.05 -28.56
C LEU A 143 -7.29 39.36 -29.73
N ALA A 144 -7.96 38.45 -30.44
CA ALA A 144 -7.35 37.71 -31.56
C ALA A 144 -7.07 38.57 -32.80
N ARG A 145 -7.74 39.72 -32.96
CA ARG A 145 -7.54 40.64 -34.08
C ARG A 145 -6.32 41.55 -33.90
N ASP A 146 -5.85 41.72 -32.67
CA ASP A 146 -4.66 42.51 -32.36
C ASP A 146 -3.39 41.63 -32.49
N PRO A 147 -2.39 42.03 -33.31
CA PRO A 147 -1.10 41.34 -33.41
C PRO A 147 -0.39 41.12 -32.06
N GLN A 148 -0.59 42.02 -31.08
CA GLN A 148 -0.05 41.87 -29.72
C GLN A 148 -0.99 41.09 -28.78
N GLY A 149 -2.24 40.85 -29.20
CA GLY A 149 -3.29 40.20 -28.42
C GLY A 149 -3.34 38.67 -28.52
N ALA A 150 -2.53 38.04 -29.38
CA ALA A 150 -2.57 36.60 -29.63
C ALA A 150 -2.38 35.73 -28.37
N VAL A 151 -1.45 36.11 -27.48
CA VAL A 151 -1.22 35.42 -26.20
C VAL A 151 -2.44 35.55 -25.28
N TYR A 152 -3.03 36.74 -25.22
CA TYR A 152 -4.21 37.01 -24.40
C TYR A 152 -5.44 36.28 -24.92
N ALA A 153 -5.65 36.24 -26.24
CA ALA A 153 -6.73 35.46 -26.86
C ALA A 153 -6.59 33.97 -26.54
N ALA A 154 -5.37 33.43 -26.62
CA ALA A 154 -5.11 32.04 -26.28
C ALA A 154 -5.29 31.73 -24.78
N ARG A 155 -4.93 32.67 -23.90
CA ARG A 155 -5.21 32.60 -22.45
C ARG A 155 -6.72 32.57 -22.18
N VAL A 156 -7.49 33.47 -22.80
CA VAL A 156 -8.96 33.49 -22.67
C VAL A 156 -9.55 32.17 -23.17
N ARG A 157 -9.05 31.62 -24.28
CA ARG A 157 -9.48 30.30 -24.76
C ARG A 157 -9.22 29.19 -23.74
N SER A 158 -8.09 29.22 -23.04
CA SER A 158 -7.81 28.29 -21.93
C SER A 158 -8.74 28.50 -20.73
N GLN A 159 -9.11 29.74 -20.40
CA GLN A 159 -10.10 30.03 -19.35
C GLN A 159 -11.50 29.56 -19.77
N ARG A 160 -11.89 29.76 -21.04
CA ARG A 160 -13.11 29.24 -21.64
C ARG A 160 -13.18 27.72 -21.52
N ALA A 161 -12.08 27.03 -21.82
CA ALA A 161 -11.97 25.59 -21.62
C ALA A 161 -12.20 25.17 -20.16
N THR A 162 -11.68 25.95 -19.21
CA THR A 162 -11.94 25.74 -17.77
C THR A 162 -13.42 25.89 -17.45
N LEU A 163 -14.08 26.94 -17.94
CA LEU A 163 -15.50 27.19 -17.70
C LEU A 163 -16.38 26.07 -18.30
N LEU A 164 -16.10 25.67 -19.54
CA LEU A 164 -16.78 24.55 -20.20
C LEU A 164 -16.66 23.25 -19.39
N LYS A 165 -15.49 22.98 -18.78
CA LYS A 165 -15.31 21.84 -17.87
C LYS A 165 -16.27 21.92 -16.67
N TYR A 166 -16.37 23.07 -16.00
CA TYR A 166 -17.24 23.22 -14.82
C TYR A 166 -18.74 23.21 -15.16
N LEU A 167 -19.10 23.57 -16.40
CA LEU A 167 -20.44 23.44 -16.96
C LEU A 167 -20.75 22.01 -17.47
N GLY A 168 -19.79 21.07 -17.40
CA GLY A 168 -19.98 19.67 -17.80
C GLY A 168 -19.77 19.39 -19.29
N HIS A 169 -19.24 20.34 -20.07
CA HIS A 169 -18.95 20.18 -21.50
C HIS A 169 -17.53 19.67 -21.74
N THR A 170 -17.21 18.45 -21.30
CA THR A 170 -15.83 17.90 -21.31
C THR A 170 -15.16 17.87 -22.68
N GLU A 171 -15.80 17.36 -23.74
CA GLU A 171 -15.15 17.29 -25.06
C GLU A 171 -14.90 18.68 -25.66
N ALA A 172 -15.85 19.61 -25.51
CA ALA A 172 -15.67 21.00 -25.92
C ALA A 172 -14.55 21.69 -25.12
N ALA A 173 -14.44 21.39 -23.82
CA ALA A 173 -13.34 21.87 -22.98
C ALA A 173 -11.99 21.31 -23.45
N LEU A 174 -11.89 20.01 -23.74
CA LEU A 174 -10.66 19.38 -24.23
C LEU A 174 -10.22 19.96 -25.59
N GLU A 175 -11.18 20.19 -26.49
CA GLU A 175 -10.91 20.83 -27.77
C GLU A 175 -10.44 22.28 -27.58
N ALA A 176 -11.11 23.05 -26.74
CA ALA A 176 -10.72 24.43 -26.43
C ALA A 176 -9.32 24.50 -25.79
N TYR A 177 -8.97 23.57 -24.89
CA TYR A 177 -7.61 23.46 -24.36
C TYR A 177 -6.58 23.12 -25.46
N ALA A 178 -6.91 22.21 -26.37
CA ALA A 178 -6.01 21.84 -27.46
C ALA A 178 -5.74 23.02 -28.40
N GLN A 179 -6.79 23.77 -28.75
CA GLN A 179 -6.70 24.99 -29.55
C GLN A 179 -5.91 26.09 -28.82
N ALA A 180 -6.16 26.28 -27.51
CA ALA A 180 -5.41 27.23 -26.68
C ALA A 180 -3.93 26.86 -26.64
N ALA A 181 -3.59 25.61 -26.36
CA ALA A 181 -2.21 25.14 -26.31
C ALA A 181 -1.49 25.26 -27.67
N SER A 182 -2.18 25.00 -28.78
CA SER A 182 -1.62 25.21 -30.13
C SER A 182 -1.29 26.68 -30.37
N ALA A 183 -2.21 27.60 -30.03
CA ALA A 183 -1.98 29.03 -30.17
C ALA A 183 -0.85 29.54 -29.25
N LEU A 184 -0.78 29.04 -28.01
CA LEU A 184 0.28 29.40 -27.06
C LEU A 184 1.66 28.90 -27.52
N ARG A 185 1.75 27.70 -28.12
CA ARG A 185 3.00 27.22 -28.73
C ARG A 185 3.49 28.16 -29.85
N ALA A 186 2.59 28.67 -30.67
CA ALA A 186 2.94 29.60 -31.74
C ALA A 186 3.46 30.96 -31.23
N CYS A 187 3.09 31.34 -29.99
CA CYS A 187 3.54 32.58 -29.37
C CYS A 187 4.96 32.51 -28.74
N GLY A 188 5.61 31.34 -28.75
CA GLY A 188 6.99 31.17 -28.27
C GLY A 188 7.15 31.32 -26.75
N GLU A 189 8.31 31.81 -26.31
CA GLU A 189 8.70 31.83 -24.90
C GLU A 189 7.80 32.70 -24.01
N ARG A 190 7.27 33.80 -24.55
CA ARG A 190 6.39 34.72 -23.81
C ARG A 190 5.09 34.06 -23.31
N ALA A 191 4.71 32.92 -23.91
CA ALA A 191 3.52 32.15 -23.56
C ALA A 191 3.83 30.86 -22.79
N ALA A 192 5.08 30.60 -22.39
CA ALA A 192 5.49 29.34 -21.78
C ALA A 192 4.71 29.01 -20.49
N LEU A 193 4.44 30.01 -19.64
CA LEU A 193 3.67 29.83 -18.42
C LEU A 193 2.19 29.49 -18.70
N ASP A 194 1.56 30.24 -19.60
CA ASP A 194 0.17 29.99 -20.03
C ASP A 194 0.03 28.61 -20.69
N LEU A 195 1.00 28.22 -21.53
CA LEU A 195 1.05 26.90 -22.15
C LEU A 195 1.13 25.80 -21.08
N ALA A 196 1.96 25.99 -20.06
CA ALA A 196 2.09 25.05 -18.95
C ALA A 196 0.77 24.88 -18.20
N VAL A 197 0.06 25.97 -17.90
CA VAL A 197 -1.24 25.93 -17.23
C VAL A 197 -2.31 25.25 -18.11
N ALA A 198 -2.38 25.61 -19.39
CA ALA A 198 -3.35 25.06 -20.32
C ALA A 198 -3.16 23.55 -20.51
N GLU A 199 -1.94 23.09 -20.77
CA GLU A 199 -1.62 21.67 -20.94
C GLU A 199 -1.75 20.89 -19.62
N HIS A 200 -1.46 21.51 -18.47
CA HIS A 200 -1.68 20.88 -17.16
C HIS A 200 -3.17 20.60 -16.92
N ASN A 201 -4.02 21.61 -17.13
CA ASN A 201 -5.46 21.48 -16.94
C ASN A 201 -6.08 20.51 -17.96
N ARG A 202 -5.62 20.55 -19.21
CA ARG A 202 -5.97 19.57 -20.24
C ARG A 202 -5.60 18.16 -19.82
N GLY A 203 -4.37 17.97 -19.34
CA GLY A 203 -3.87 16.69 -18.85
C GLY A 203 -4.70 16.12 -17.70
N LEU A 204 -5.05 16.95 -16.72
CA LEU A 204 -5.94 16.56 -15.63
C LEU A 204 -7.34 16.18 -16.12
N LEU A 205 -7.92 16.95 -17.05
CA LEU A 205 -9.23 16.63 -17.61
C LEU A 205 -9.20 15.35 -18.44
N LEU A 206 -8.13 15.11 -19.21
CA LEU A 206 -7.91 13.85 -19.94
C LEU A 206 -7.78 12.66 -18.97
N ALA A 207 -7.06 12.83 -17.85
CA ALA A 207 -6.93 11.81 -16.83
C ALA A 207 -8.29 11.48 -16.18
N GLN A 208 -9.05 12.52 -15.79
CA GLN A 208 -10.43 12.38 -15.27
C GLN A 208 -11.34 11.70 -16.29
N ALA A 209 -11.27 12.09 -17.56
CA ALA A 209 -12.00 11.49 -18.66
C ALA A 209 -11.44 10.13 -19.09
N GLY A 210 -10.50 9.53 -18.35
CA GLY A 210 -9.92 8.20 -18.59
C GLY A 210 -9.13 8.04 -19.89
N ARG A 211 -8.66 9.14 -20.50
CA ARG A 211 -7.82 9.20 -21.71
C ARG A 211 -6.33 9.24 -21.31
N GLY A 212 -5.90 8.23 -20.57
CA GLY A 212 -4.61 8.24 -19.86
C GLY A 212 -3.37 8.48 -20.74
N ARG A 213 -3.32 7.91 -21.95
CA ARG A 213 -2.18 8.14 -22.87
C ARG A 213 -2.06 9.60 -23.30
N GLU A 214 -3.17 10.20 -23.68
CA GLU A 214 -3.20 11.62 -24.07
C GLU A 214 -2.93 12.53 -22.86
N ALA A 215 -3.44 12.14 -21.67
CA ALA A 215 -3.16 12.85 -20.43
C ALA A 215 -1.66 12.92 -20.16
N LEU A 216 -0.93 11.81 -20.26
CA LEU A 216 0.51 11.77 -20.06
C LEU A 216 1.27 12.68 -21.04
N VAL A 217 0.87 12.69 -22.31
CA VAL A 217 1.47 13.59 -23.32
C VAL A 217 1.24 15.07 -22.98
N ALA A 218 0.02 15.43 -22.61
CA ALA A 218 -0.32 16.80 -22.22
C ALA A 218 0.44 17.22 -20.94
N LEU A 219 0.52 16.35 -19.94
CA LEU A 219 1.21 16.65 -18.68
C LEU A 219 2.73 16.78 -18.85
N GLU A 220 3.33 16.00 -19.75
CA GLU A 220 4.74 16.14 -20.10
C GLU A 220 5.00 17.45 -20.85
N ALA A 221 4.12 17.82 -21.78
CA ALA A 221 4.17 19.13 -22.44
C ALA A 221 4.03 20.28 -21.42
N ALA A 222 3.16 20.12 -20.41
CA ALA A 222 3.00 21.09 -19.34
C ALA A 222 4.26 21.23 -18.48
N ARG A 223 4.92 20.11 -18.15
CA ARG A 223 6.20 20.09 -17.41
C ARG A 223 7.29 20.84 -18.18
N ALA A 224 7.49 20.49 -19.45
CA ALA A 224 8.50 21.12 -20.30
C ALA A 224 8.23 22.62 -20.52
N ALA A 225 6.96 23.02 -20.62
CA ALA A 225 6.58 24.43 -20.69
C ALA A 225 6.84 25.17 -19.36
N ALA A 226 6.57 24.55 -18.21
CA ALA A 226 6.84 25.12 -16.90
C ALA A 226 8.34 25.31 -16.64
N GLU A 227 9.17 24.38 -17.11
CA GLU A 227 10.64 24.47 -17.02
C GLU A 227 11.17 25.64 -17.86
N ARG A 228 10.68 25.81 -19.09
CA ARG A 228 11.00 27.00 -19.92
C ARG A 228 10.52 28.30 -19.29
N ALA A 229 9.39 28.27 -18.59
CA ALA A 229 8.88 29.42 -17.83
C ALA A 229 9.62 29.65 -16.50
N ASN A 230 10.67 28.88 -16.18
CA ASN A 230 11.40 28.91 -14.91
C ASN A 230 10.48 28.80 -13.68
N SER A 231 9.46 27.92 -13.76
CA SER A 231 8.46 27.70 -12.71
C SER A 231 8.60 26.30 -12.09
N PRO A 232 9.50 26.11 -11.11
CA PRO A 232 9.80 24.79 -10.55
C PRO A 232 8.63 24.15 -9.80
N LEU A 233 7.76 24.96 -9.17
CA LEU A 233 6.55 24.44 -8.51
C LEU A 233 5.54 23.91 -9.53
N LEU A 234 5.33 24.63 -10.65
CA LEU A 234 4.41 24.17 -11.70
C LEU A 234 4.96 22.96 -12.45
N ALA A 235 6.28 22.89 -12.69
CA ALA A 235 6.92 21.72 -13.26
C ALA A 235 6.72 20.48 -12.37
N ALA A 236 6.91 20.64 -11.05
CA ALA A 236 6.64 19.57 -10.07
C ALA A 236 5.15 19.16 -10.05
N ARG A 237 4.24 20.14 -10.14
CA ARG A 237 2.79 19.92 -10.19
C ARG A 237 2.36 19.16 -11.45
N ALA A 238 2.92 19.51 -12.60
CA ALA A 238 2.65 18.85 -13.88
C ALA A 238 3.16 17.41 -13.88
N ALA A 239 4.40 17.19 -13.41
CA ALA A 239 4.96 15.85 -13.25
C ALA A 239 4.10 14.98 -12.31
N ALA A 240 3.68 15.53 -11.17
CA ALA A 240 2.86 14.79 -10.21
C ALA A 240 1.43 14.53 -10.68
N ALA A 241 0.88 15.33 -11.60
CA ALA A 241 -0.45 15.10 -12.13
C ALA A 241 -0.56 13.79 -12.93
N ALA A 242 0.54 13.24 -13.43
CA ALA A 242 0.56 11.94 -14.10
C ALA A 242 0.13 10.82 -13.14
N ALA A 243 0.36 10.99 -11.84
CA ALA A 243 -0.03 10.04 -10.80
C ALA A 243 -1.56 9.84 -10.72
N TRP A 244 -2.38 10.78 -11.18
CA TRP A 244 -3.83 10.57 -11.27
C TRP A 244 -4.22 9.53 -12.32
N VAL A 245 -3.42 9.38 -13.38
CA VAL A 245 -3.59 8.29 -14.36
C VAL A 245 -3.23 6.96 -13.69
N ASP A 246 -2.19 6.95 -12.87
CA ASP A 246 -1.77 5.77 -12.13
C ASP A 246 -2.80 5.31 -11.11
N THR A 247 -3.38 6.21 -10.32
CA THR A 247 -4.44 5.86 -9.36
C THR A 247 -5.67 5.30 -10.07
N ALA A 248 -6.10 5.90 -11.18
CA ALA A 248 -7.22 5.38 -11.98
C ALA A 248 -6.97 3.95 -12.48
N GLN A 249 -5.72 3.62 -12.81
CA GLN A 249 -5.29 2.30 -13.25
C GLN A 249 -4.99 1.32 -12.11
N GLY A 250 -4.98 1.80 -10.86
CA GLY A 250 -4.66 1.01 -9.66
C GLY A 250 -3.16 0.87 -9.37
N ARG A 251 -2.31 1.68 -10.01
CA ARG A 251 -0.85 1.73 -9.79
C ARG A 251 -0.50 2.63 -8.59
N TYR A 252 -1.06 2.33 -7.43
CA TYR A 252 -1.00 3.20 -6.25
C TYR A 252 0.41 3.44 -5.71
N ALA A 253 1.33 2.47 -5.78
CA ALA A 253 2.71 2.67 -5.33
C ALA A 253 3.45 3.72 -6.19
N HIS A 254 3.24 3.70 -7.51
CA HIS A 254 3.81 4.70 -8.41
C HIS A 254 3.24 6.10 -8.14
N ALA A 255 1.91 6.18 -7.98
CA ALA A 255 1.22 7.43 -7.71
C ALA A 255 1.64 8.08 -6.38
N LEU A 256 1.74 7.27 -5.32
CA LEU A 256 2.03 7.70 -3.96
C LEU A 256 3.31 8.54 -3.88
N ARG A 257 4.40 8.11 -4.52
CA ARG A 257 5.67 8.85 -4.48
C ARG A 257 5.55 10.24 -5.08
N ALA A 258 4.88 10.33 -6.22
CA ALA A 258 4.72 11.59 -6.93
C ALA A 258 3.89 12.57 -6.09
N PHE A 259 2.84 12.09 -5.43
CA PHE A 259 2.02 12.89 -4.52
C PHE A 259 2.77 13.35 -3.27
N GLU A 260 3.53 12.48 -2.61
CA GLU A 260 4.32 12.87 -1.43
C GLU A 260 5.42 13.89 -1.80
N ALA A 261 6.11 13.68 -2.93
CA ALA A 261 7.18 14.56 -3.39
C ALA A 261 6.67 15.97 -3.71
N VAL A 262 5.54 16.08 -4.40
CA VAL A 262 4.95 17.39 -4.72
C VAL A 262 4.34 18.04 -3.48
N ALA A 263 3.68 17.29 -2.59
CA ALA A 263 3.14 17.82 -1.34
C ALA A 263 4.24 18.48 -0.50
N LYS A 264 5.39 17.80 -0.33
CA LYS A 264 6.54 18.35 0.41
C LYS A 264 7.06 19.67 -0.18
N ARG A 265 7.11 19.78 -1.52
CA ARG A 265 7.53 21.02 -2.20
C ARG A 265 6.55 22.17 -1.94
N TYR A 266 5.25 21.91 -2.01
CA TYR A 266 4.23 22.93 -1.74
C TYR A 266 4.15 23.30 -0.25
N GLU A 267 4.43 22.37 0.67
CA GLU A 267 4.57 22.66 2.11
C GLU A 267 5.76 23.59 2.38
N ALA A 268 6.92 23.31 1.77
CA ALA A 268 8.10 24.16 1.88
C ALA A 268 7.84 25.58 1.33
N ALA A 269 6.99 25.69 0.29
CA ALA A 269 6.53 26.95 -0.28
C ALA A 269 5.35 27.59 0.48
N ARG A 270 4.94 27.05 1.64
CA ARG A 270 3.79 27.52 2.46
C ARG A 270 2.44 27.54 1.72
N ALA A 271 2.31 26.78 0.65
CA ALA A 271 1.08 26.64 -0.13
C ALA A 271 0.22 25.47 0.41
N HIS A 272 -0.30 25.65 1.62
CA HIS A 272 -0.91 24.59 2.43
C HIS A 272 -2.12 23.90 1.80
N SER A 273 -2.99 24.65 1.10
CA SER A 273 -4.16 24.08 0.40
C SER A 273 -3.75 23.09 -0.69
N THR A 274 -2.84 23.49 -1.57
CA THR A 274 -2.37 22.62 -2.67
C THR A 274 -1.61 21.42 -2.13
N ALA A 275 -0.77 21.62 -1.11
CA ALA A 275 -0.11 20.53 -0.42
C ALA A 275 -1.11 19.51 0.13
N ALA A 276 -2.18 19.99 0.77
CA ALA A 276 -3.19 19.13 1.36
C ALA A 276 -3.89 18.24 0.32
N SER A 277 -4.25 18.75 -0.86
CA SER A 277 -4.86 17.93 -1.92
C SER A 277 -3.96 16.75 -2.32
N TYR A 278 -2.65 16.97 -2.42
CA TYR A 278 -1.69 15.91 -2.72
C TYR A 278 -1.47 14.96 -1.54
N ARG A 279 -1.51 15.47 -0.30
CA ARG A 279 -1.49 14.61 0.90
C ARG A 279 -2.71 13.69 0.96
N LEU A 280 -3.90 14.19 0.63
CA LEU A 280 -5.12 13.37 0.57
C LEU A 280 -5.01 12.28 -0.51
N ALA A 281 -4.45 12.61 -1.67
CA ALA A 281 -4.19 11.62 -2.71
C ALA A 281 -3.17 10.54 -2.26
N ALA A 282 -2.15 10.93 -1.48
CA ALA A 282 -1.21 9.98 -0.86
C ALA A 282 -1.91 9.08 0.17
N VAL A 283 -2.77 9.63 1.04
CA VAL A 283 -3.59 8.86 1.99
C VAL A 283 -4.46 7.83 1.27
N GLU A 284 -5.10 8.22 0.16
CA GLU A 284 -5.85 7.28 -0.68
C GLU A 284 -4.97 6.14 -1.21
N CYS A 285 -3.77 6.45 -1.69
CA CYS A 285 -2.84 5.42 -2.16
C CYS A 285 -2.43 4.46 -1.04
N TRP A 286 -2.13 4.97 0.17
CA TRP A 286 -1.82 4.14 1.33
C TRP A 286 -2.97 3.19 1.70
N LEU A 287 -4.19 3.70 1.68
CA LEU A 287 -5.40 2.91 1.93
C LEU A 287 -5.52 1.75 0.92
N PHE A 288 -5.37 2.02 -0.38
CA PHE A 288 -5.46 0.99 -1.42
C PHE A 288 -4.27 0.04 -1.47
N LEU A 289 -3.14 0.41 -0.87
CA LEU A 289 -2.01 -0.50 -0.59
C LEU A 289 -2.24 -1.31 0.71
N GLY A 290 -3.42 -1.21 1.32
CA GLY A 290 -3.85 -1.93 2.51
C GLY A 290 -3.30 -1.39 3.83
N GLN A 291 -2.74 -0.18 3.83
CA GLN A 291 -2.27 0.50 5.03
C GLN A 291 -3.38 1.33 5.68
N ALA A 292 -4.47 0.65 6.05
CA ALA A 292 -5.67 1.28 6.60
C ALA A 292 -5.40 2.06 7.89
N GLU A 293 -4.63 1.51 8.84
CA GLU A 293 -4.34 2.21 10.11
C GLU A 293 -3.52 3.50 9.89
N ARG A 294 -2.55 3.45 8.98
CA ARG A 294 -1.80 4.65 8.58
C ARG A 294 -2.72 5.69 7.94
N ALA A 295 -3.52 5.27 6.95
CA ALA A 295 -4.46 6.14 6.26
C ALA A 295 -5.48 6.77 7.23
N ARG A 296 -5.92 6.02 8.26
CA ARG A 296 -6.78 6.50 9.34
C ARG A 296 -6.13 7.64 10.13
N ARG A 297 -4.93 7.40 10.68
CA ARG A 297 -4.20 8.40 11.49
C ARG A 297 -3.90 9.67 10.69
N GLU A 298 -3.40 9.52 9.47
CA GLU A 298 -3.11 10.67 8.60
C GLU A 298 -4.39 11.41 8.17
N GLY A 299 -5.44 10.68 7.82
CA GLY A 299 -6.74 11.23 7.43
C GLY A 299 -7.42 12.01 8.55
N GLU A 300 -7.44 11.49 9.79
CA GLU A 300 -7.97 12.19 10.97
C GLU A 300 -7.23 13.50 11.23
N ARG A 301 -5.89 13.46 11.18
CA ARG A 301 -5.05 14.65 11.36
C ARG A 301 -5.34 15.71 10.29
N LEU A 302 -5.40 15.30 9.03
CA LEU A 302 -5.68 16.19 7.90
C LEU A 302 -7.09 16.77 7.99
N ALA A 303 -8.11 15.96 8.32
CA ALA A 303 -9.48 16.42 8.48
C ALA A 303 -9.57 17.55 9.51
N ALA A 304 -8.96 17.36 10.69
CA ALA A 304 -8.95 18.37 11.75
C ALA A 304 -8.19 19.64 11.35
N GLN A 305 -7.02 19.50 10.69
CA GLN A 305 -6.23 20.63 10.23
C GLN A 305 -6.98 21.45 9.15
N LEU A 306 -7.58 20.77 8.18
CA LEU A 306 -8.27 21.40 7.05
C LEU A 306 -9.57 22.08 7.48
N ALA A 307 -10.32 21.46 8.40
CA ALA A 307 -11.52 22.08 8.97
C ALA A 307 -11.19 23.39 9.71
N ARG A 308 -10.12 23.41 10.52
CA ARG A 308 -9.65 24.64 11.19
C ARG A 308 -9.19 25.71 10.19
N GLY A 309 -8.68 25.29 9.04
CA GLY A 309 -8.24 26.19 7.96
C GLY A 309 -9.36 26.66 7.02
N GLY A 310 -10.63 26.28 7.26
CA GLY A 310 -11.76 26.65 6.39
C GLY A 310 -11.87 25.85 5.08
N PHE A 311 -11.06 24.81 4.89
CA PHE A 311 -11.06 23.96 3.69
C PHE A 311 -12.11 22.85 3.80
N VAL A 312 -13.40 23.22 3.71
CA VAL A 312 -14.54 22.32 3.96
C VAL A 312 -14.52 21.09 3.05
N ALA A 313 -14.28 21.26 1.75
CA ALA A 313 -14.31 20.17 0.78
C ALA A 313 -13.18 19.15 1.03
N GLU A 314 -11.97 19.63 1.27
CA GLU A 314 -10.79 18.81 1.54
C GLU A 314 -10.89 18.12 2.90
N ALA A 315 -11.46 18.80 3.92
CA ALA A 315 -11.75 18.18 5.21
C ALA A 315 -12.81 17.07 5.09
N ALA A 316 -13.85 17.27 4.29
CA ALA A 316 -14.85 16.23 4.01
C ALA A 316 -14.25 15.04 3.25
N GLN A 317 -13.37 15.29 2.27
CA GLN A 317 -12.61 14.23 1.59
C GLN A 317 -11.71 13.45 2.55
N ALA A 318 -11.03 14.13 3.48
CA ALA A 318 -10.23 13.48 4.51
C ALA A 318 -11.10 12.55 5.38
N ARG A 319 -12.28 13.00 5.81
CA ARG A 319 -13.24 12.17 6.57
C ARG A 319 -13.72 10.96 5.76
N TYR A 320 -13.99 11.12 4.46
CA TYR A 320 -14.32 10.00 3.58
C TYR A 320 -13.21 8.93 3.57
N LEU A 321 -11.94 9.33 3.41
CA LEU A 321 -10.81 8.41 3.42
C LEU A 321 -10.63 7.72 4.79
N THR A 322 -10.78 8.47 5.88
CA THR A 322 -10.78 7.92 7.25
C THR A 322 -11.92 6.91 7.43
N ALA A 323 -13.09 7.19 6.89
CA ALA A 323 -14.23 6.27 6.98
C ALA A 323 -13.96 4.95 6.25
N LEU A 324 -13.33 5.00 5.08
CA LEU A 324 -12.88 3.81 4.39
C LEU A 324 -11.87 3.02 5.23
N ALA A 325 -10.93 3.68 5.90
CA ALA A 325 -9.98 3.02 6.78
C ALA A 325 -10.67 2.28 7.95
N TYR A 326 -11.66 2.91 8.60
CA TYR A 326 -12.50 2.24 9.61
C TYR A 326 -13.25 1.05 9.03
N ARG A 327 -13.78 1.17 7.80
CA ARG A 327 -14.43 0.06 7.10
C ARG A 327 -13.47 -1.13 6.92
N HIS A 328 -12.24 -0.89 6.47
CA HIS A 328 -11.23 -1.95 6.31
C HIS A 328 -10.87 -2.61 7.65
N ALA A 329 -10.94 -1.87 8.76
CA ALA A 329 -10.77 -2.40 10.11
C ALA A 329 -12.02 -3.12 10.67
N GLY A 330 -13.14 -3.15 9.92
CA GLY A 330 -14.40 -3.74 10.37
C GLY A 330 -15.20 -2.87 11.35
N ALA A 331 -14.74 -1.64 11.63
CA ALA A 331 -15.38 -0.66 12.50
C ALA A 331 -16.49 0.09 11.75
N TRP A 332 -17.53 -0.65 11.36
CA TRP A 332 -18.59 -0.16 10.49
C TRP A 332 -19.41 1.01 11.06
N PRO A 333 -19.75 1.07 12.36
CA PRO A 333 -20.48 2.22 12.91
C PRO A 333 -19.72 3.54 12.76
N GLN A 334 -18.41 3.52 13.06
CA GLN A 334 -17.53 4.68 12.90
C GLN A 334 -17.42 5.09 11.43
N ALA A 335 -17.28 4.11 10.53
CA ALA A 335 -17.25 4.36 9.09
C ALA A 335 -18.55 5.01 8.60
N GLU A 336 -19.71 4.49 8.99
CA GLU A 336 -21.02 4.99 8.56
C GLU A 336 -21.27 6.44 9.02
N ALA A 337 -20.94 6.76 10.28
CA ALA A 337 -21.06 8.12 10.82
C ALA A 337 -20.21 9.14 10.03
N LEU A 338 -18.95 8.81 9.75
CA LEU A 338 -18.05 9.67 8.98
C LEU A 338 -18.48 9.79 7.52
N LEU A 339 -19.00 8.71 6.91
CA LEU A 339 -19.52 8.75 5.55
C LEU A 339 -20.76 9.64 5.43
N GLN A 340 -21.66 9.64 6.41
CA GLN A 340 -22.83 10.52 6.42
C GLN A 340 -22.42 11.99 6.48
N GLN A 341 -21.48 12.32 7.37
CA GLN A 341 -20.91 13.68 7.47
C GLN A 341 -20.24 14.11 6.16
N ALA A 342 -19.36 13.26 5.62
CA ALA A 342 -18.66 13.54 4.37
C ALA A 342 -19.63 13.71 3.20
N TYR A 343 -20.64 12.84 3.07
CA TYR A 343 -21.66 12.94 2.02
C TYR A 343 -22.43 14.26 2.09
N HIS A 344 -22.87 14.68 3.29
CA HIS A 344 -23.60 15.93 3.48
C HIS A 344 -22.76 17.15 3.11
N GLU A 345 -21.53 17.25 3.65
CA GLU A 345 -20.62 18.36 3.40
C GLU A 345 -20.21 18.44 1.92
N LEU A 346 -19.84 17.30 1.30
CA LEU A 346 -19.46 17.28 -0.12
C LEU A 346 -20.62 17.66 -1.04
N SER A 347 -21.85 17.28 -0.67
CA SER A 347 -23.05 17.67 -1.42
C SER A 347 -23.33 19.16 -1.30
N SER A 348 -23.20 19.75 -0.10
CA SER A 348 -23.48 21.17 0.13
C SER A 348 -22.49 22.08 -0.60
N VAL A 349 -21.23 21.65 -0.76
CA VAL A 349 -20.21 22.40 -1.52
C VAL A 349 -20.14 22.02 -3.02
N GLY A 350 -21.11 21.24 -3.53
CA GLY A 350 -21.20 20.90 -4.96
C GLY A 350 -20.10 19.96 -5.49
N ARG A 351 -19.40 19.21 -4.61
CA ARG A 351 -18.39 18.21 -5.00
C ARG A 351 -19.04 16.87 -5.39
N THR A 352 -19.84 16.89 -6.44
CA THR A 352 -20.74 15.79 -6.87
C THR A 352 -20.04 14.44 -7.03
N GLY A 353 -18.84 14.38 -7.61
CA GLY A 353 -18.08 13.13 -7.78
C GLY A 353 -17.68 12.48 -6.45
N LEU A 354 -17.13 13.26 -5.51
CA LEU A 354 -16.76 12.76 -4.18
C LEU A 354 -17.99 12.42 -3.34
N ALA A 355 -19.07 13.21 -3.44
CA ALA A 355 -20.35 12.89 -2.80
C ALA A 355 -20.91 11.55 -3.31
N ALA A 356 -20.82 11.28 -4.62
CA ALA A 356 -21.23 10.00 -5.19
C ALA A 356 -20.41 8.82 -4.64
N LEU A 357 -19.09 9.00 -4.42
CA LEU A 357 -18.25 7.98 -3.79
C LEU A 357 -18.62 7.73 -2.32
N ALA A 358 -18.95 8.78 -1.55
CA ALA A 358 -19.45 8.62 -0.19
C ALA A 358 -20.80 7.89 -0.16
N ALA A 359 -21.72 8.25 -1.06
CA ALA A 359 -23.02 7.60 -1.21
C ALA A 359 -22.89 6.12 -1.62
N CYS A 360 -21.91 5.76 -2.45
CA CYS A 360 -21.59 4.37 -2.78
C CYS A 360 -21.30 3.54 -1.52
N GLU A 361 -20.47 4.06 -0.63
CA GLU A 361 -20.07 3.34 0.59
C GLU A 361 -21.21 3.30 1.63
N LEU A 362 -22.01 4.36 1.73
CA LEU A 362 -23.24 4.33 2.53
C LEU A 362 -24.23 3.28 2.02
N ALA A 363 -24.40 3.16 0.70
CA ALA A 363 -25.26 2.13 0.12
C ALA A 363 -24.76 0.72 0.45
N ARG A 364 -23.43 0.50 0.53
CA ARG A 364 -22.87 -0.77 1.02
C ARG A 364 -23.24 -1.03 2.48
N CYS A 365 -23.20 -0.01 3.34
CA CYS A 365 -23.64 -0.13 4.73
C CYS A 365 -25.12 -0.53 4.83
N LEU A 366 -25.99 0.07 4.00
CA LEU A 366 -27.41 -0.26 3.94
C LEU A 366 -27.65 -1.70 3.46
N VAL A 367 -26.93 -2.18 2.43
CA VAL A 367 -26.99 -3.60 2.00
C VAL A 367 -26.61 -4.53 3.16
N ARG A 368 -25.55 -4.20 3.91
CA ARG A 368 -25.09 -5.01 5.05
C ARG A 368 -26.14 -5.09 6.17
N ARG A 369 -26.88 -4.01 6.41
CA ARG A 369 -27.97 -3.94 7.40
C ARG A 369 -29.27 -4.62 6.94
N GLY A 370 -29.37 -4.98 5.66
CA GLY A 370 -30.60 -5.53 5.08
C GLY A 370 -31.62 -4.48 4.65
N GLU A 371 -31.26 -3.19 4.67
CA GLU A 371 -32.11 -2.06 4.23
C GLU A 371 -32.01 -1.89 2.70
N VAL A 372 -32.44 -2.93 2.00
CA VAL A 372 -32.15 -3.12 0.57
C VAL A 372 -32.79 -2.04 -0.32
N ASN A 373 -34.03 -1.64 -0.05
CA ASN A 373 -34.71 -0.61 -0.85
C ASN A 373 -34.00 0.74 -0.77
N ASP A 374 -33.50 1.08 0.40
CA ASP A 374 -32.80 2.33 0.67
C ASP A 374 -31.41 2.29 0.04
N ALA A 375 -30.74 1.14 0.11
CA ALA A 375 -29.49 0.90 -0.60
C ALA A 375 -29.63 1.10 -2.12
N VAL A 376 -30.69 0.57 -2.74
CA VAL A 376 -30.94 0.75 -4.18
C VAL A 376 -31.19 2.22 -4.53
N ARG A 377 -31.98 2.95 -3.72
CA ARG A 377 -32.22 4.38 -3.94
C ARG A 377 -30.91 5.17 -3.88
N LEU A 378 -30.12 4.95 -2.83
CA LEU A 378 -28.86 5.67 -2.64
C LEU A 378 -27.81 5.29 -3.70
N ALA A 379 -27.74 4.02 -4.11
CA ALA A 379 -26.85 3.59 -5.18
C ALA A 379 -27.22 4.20 -6.55
N LYS A 380 -28.50 4.43 -6.83
CA LYS A 380 -28.94 5.17 -8.03
C LYS A 380 -28.52 6.64 -7.98
N VAL A 381 -28.65 7.30 -6.81
CA VAL A 381 -28.17 8.67 -6.60
C VAL A 381 -26.66 8.74 -6.83
N ALA A 382 -25.89 7.80 -6.27
CA ALA A 382 -24.45 7.72 -6.50
C ALA A 382 -24.10 7.51 -7.97
N HIS A 383 -24.81 6.62 -8.67
CA HIS A 383 -24.63 6.40 -10.10
C HIS A 383 -24.86 7.67 -10.93
N GLN A 384 -25.97 8.38 -10.66
CA GLN A 384 -26.28 9.64 -11.34
C GLN A 384 -25.24 10.72 -11.02
N GLY A 385 -24.86 10.88 -9.76
CA GLY A 385 -23.84 11.85 -9.33
C GLY A 385 -22.49 11.62 -10.00
N ALA A 386 -22.04 10.36 -10.09
CA ALA A 386 -20.80 10.00 -10.78
C ALA A 386 -20.86 10.25 -12.31
N ALA A 387 -22.02 9.99 -12.93
CA ALA A 387 -22.24 10.29 -14.34
C ALA A 387 -22.23 11.81 -14.61
N THR A 388 -22.90 12.60 -13.78
CA THR A 388 -22.90 14.08 -13.86
C THR A 388 -21.50 14.65 -13.64
N ALA A 389 -20.73 14.06 -12.72
CA ALA A 389 -19.35 14.45 -12.47
C ALA A 389 -18.37 14.04 -13.59
N GLN A 390 -18.83 13.25 -14.57
CA GLN A 390 -18.02 12.69 -15.66
C GLN A 390 -16.77 11.97 -15.16
N ASP A 391 -16.91 11.22 -14.06
CA ASP A 391 -15.85 10.41 -13.44
C ASP A 391 -16.07 8.93 -13.81
N PRO A 392 -15.36 8.37 -14.80
CA PRO A 392 -15.54 6.98 -15.22
C PRO A 392 -15.12 5.97 -14.15
N SER A 393 -14.15 6.32 -13.29
CA SER A 393 -13.72 5.47 -12.19
C SER A 393 -14.81 5.38 -11.13
N GLY A 394 -15.32 6.55 -10.69
CA GLY A 394 -16.44 6.66 -9.78
C GLY A 394 -17.72 6.03 -10.33
N LEU A 395 -18.02 6.22 -11.62
CA LEU A 395 -19.16 5.59 -12.29
C LEU A 395 -19.02 4.07 -12.31
N GLY A 396 -17.82 3.55 -12.57
CA GLY A 396 -17.51 2.12 -12.46
C GLY A 396 -17.80 1.58 -11.06
N ARG A 397 -17.37 2.30 -10.00
CA ARG A 397 -17.66 1.92 -8.61
C ARG A 397 -19.16 1.96 -8.31
N ALA A 398 -19.85 3.02 -8.73
CA ALA A 398 -21.29 3.18 -8.52
C ALA A 398 -22.10 2.08 -9.21
N ARG A 399 -21.73 1.68 -10.44
CA ARG A 399 -22.32 0.53 -11.14
C ARG A 399 -22.16 -0.78 -10.36
N LEU A 400 -20.97 -1.03 -9.79
CA LEU A 400 -20.74 -2.23 -8.98
C LEU A 400 -21.56 -2.23 -7.68
N VAL A 401 -21.67 -1.09 -7.01
CA VAL A 401 -22.52 -0.95 -5.80
C VAL A 401 -23.98 -1.12 -6.14
N LEU A 402 -24.45 -0.50 -7.23
CA LEU A 402 -25.81 -0.65 -7.70
C LEU A 402 -26.11 -2.10 -8.09
N ALA A 403 -25.16 -2.80 -8.73
CA ALA A 403 -25.28 -4.23 -8.99
C ALA A 403 -25.39 -5.05 -7.69
N ASP A 404 -24.55 -4.77 -6.70
CA ASP A 404 -24.58 -5.44 -5.39
C ASP A 404 -25.95 -5.20 -4.68
N ALA A 405 -26.49 -3.98 -4.73
CA ALA A 405 -27.79 -3.61 -4.14
C ALA A 405 -29.00 -4.19 -4.89
N LEU A 406 -29.01 -4.14 -6.23
CA LEU A 406 -30.07 -4.74 -7.06
C LEU A 406 -30.12 -6.26 -6.89
N ARG A 407 -28.96 -6.92 -6.76
CA ARG A 407 -28.89 -8.34 -6.46
C ARG A 407 -29.53 -8.64 -5.10
N ALA A 408 -29.22 -7.84 -4.07
CA ALA A 408 -29.83 -7.99 -2.76
C ALA A 408 -31.35 -7.77 -2.79
N ALA A 409 -31.84 -6.94 -3.72
CA ALA A 409 -33.27 -6.72 -3.98
C ALA A 409 -33.96 -7.83 -4.80
N GLY A 410 -33.22 -8.86 -5.22
CA GLY A 410 -33.73 -9.94 -6.06
C GLY A 410 -33.76 -9.64 -7.57
N ASP A 411 -33.37 -8.43 -8.02
CA ASP A 411 -33.30 -8.08 -9.44
C ASP A 411 -31.94 -8.47 -10.06
N GLY A 412 -31.75 -9.78 -10.24
CA GLY A 412 -30.53 -10.34 -10.82
C GLY A 412 -30.26 -9.91 -12.27
N ASN A 413 -31.31 -9.59 -13.03
CA ASN A 413 -31.19 -9.16 -14.42
C ASN A 413 -30.64 -7.73 -14.51
N ALA A 414 -31.18 -6.79 -13.73
CA ALA A 414 -30.64 -5.44 -13.65
C ALA A 414 -29.23 -5.43 -13.06
N ALA A 415 -28.99 -6.20 -11.99
CA ALA A 415 -27.65 -6.35 -11.41
C ALA A 415 -26.62 -6.83 -12.44
N ARG A 416 -27.00 -7.79 -13.30
CA ARG A 416 -26.13 -8.31 -14.36
C ARG A 416 -25.81 -7.24 -15.42
N ARG A 417 -26.80 -6.43 -15.83
CA ARG A 417 -26.59 -5.34 -16.78
C ARG A 417 -25.58 -4.32 -16.25
N GLU A 418 -25.70 -3.92 -14.98
CA GLU A 418 -24.77 -2.98 -14.34
C GLU A 418 -23.35 -3.55 -14.25
N ALA A 419 -23.20 -4.80 -13.81
CA ALA A 419 -21.89 -5.45 -13.73
C ALA A 419 -21.25 -5.63 -15.13
N GLN A 420 -22.02 -5.92 -16.18
CA GLN A 420 -21.52 -5.97 -17.56
C GLN A 420 -21.11 -4.58 -18.08
N ALA A 421 -21.86 -3.53 -17.74
CA ALA A 421 -21.51 -2.17 -18.11
C ALA A 421 -20.19 -1.74 -17.44
N ALA A 422 -20.02 -2.03 -16.15
CA ALA A 422 -18.76 -1.84 -15.43
C ALA A 422 -17.59 -2.62 -16.09
N LEU A 423 -17.82 -3.86 -16.52
CA LEU A 423 -16.79 -4.65 -17.20
C LEU A 423 -16.37 -4.04 -18.55
N ARG A 424 -17.32 -3.57 -19.37
CA ARG A 424 -17.04 -2.91 -20.64
C ARG A 424 -16.22 -1.64 -20.42
N GLU A 425 -16.62 -0.84 -19.44
CA GLU A 425 -15.91 0.38 -19.02
C GLU A 425 -14.46 0.07 -18.64
N GLY A 426 -14.27 -0.93 -17.76
CA GLY A 426 -12.94 -1.33 -17.31
C GLY A 426 -12.04 -1.80 -18.43
N ARG A 427 -12.58 -2.56 -19.40
CA ARG A 427 -11.80 -3.03 -20.57
C ARG A 427 -11.42 -1.88 -21.50
N HIS A 428 -12.38 -1.03 -21.84
CA HIS A 428 -12.16 0.11 -22.73
C HIS A 428 -11.07 1.05 -22.19
N ARG A 429 -11.03 1.24 -20.87
CA ARG A 429 -10.14 2.21 -20.20
C ARG A 429 -8.90 1.59 -19.52
N GLY A 430 -8.75 0.27 -19.58
CA GLY A 430 -7.62 -0.43 -18.96
C GLY A 430 -7.65 -0.51 -17.43
N MET A 431 -8.82 -0.38 -16.79
CA MET A 431 -8.96 -0.46 -15.33
C MET A 431 -9.07 -1.93 -14.86
N ALA A 432 -7.91 -2.55 -14.56
CA ALA A 432 -7.85 -3.96 -14.17
C ALA A 432 -8.67 -4.28 -12.90
N TRP A 433 -8.67 -3.36 -11.91
CA TRP A 433 -9.43 -3.51 -10.68
C TRP A 433 -10.94 -3.57 -10.93
N LEU A 434 -11.46 -2.73 -11.85
CA LEU A 434 -12.86 -2.70 -12.23
C LEU A 434 -13.26 -3.98 -12.95
N CYS A 435 -12.40 -4.48 -13.85
CA CYS A 435 -12.62 -5.76 -14.51
C CYS A 435 -12.67 -6.93 -13.52
N ALA A 436 -11.71 -7.03 -12.58
CA ALA A 436 -11.70 -8.08 -11.56
C ALA A 436 -12.97 -8.02 -10.70
N ALA A 437 -13.32 -6.83 -10.21
CA ALA A 437 -14.49 -6.60 -9.39
C ALA A 437 -15.80 -6.92 -10.13
N ALA A 438 -15.93 -6.54 -11.41
CA ALA A 438 -17.10 -6.85 -12.23
C ALA A 438 -17.23 -8.36 -12.50
N HIS A 439 -16.12 -9.03 -12.84
CA HIS A 439 -16.10 -10.49 -13.02
C HIS A 439 -16.55 -11.24 -11.78
N ARG A 440 -16.19 -10.76 -10.57
CA ARG A 440 -16.70 -11.31 -9.30
C ARG A 440 -18.23 -11.28 -9.22
N ARG A 441 -18.85 -10.12 -9.50
CA ARG A 441 -20.32 -9.97 -9.44
C ARG A 441 -21.00 -10.79 -10.53
N LEU A 442 -20.43 -10.83 -11.73
CA LEU A 442 -20.96 -11.64 -12.84
C LEU A 442 -20.88 -13.14 -12.55
N ALA A 443 -19.87 -13.60 -11.80
CA ALA A 443 -19.81 -14.98 -11.33
C ALA A 443 -20.95 -15.29 -10.35
N ASP A 444 -21.24 -14.39 -9.42
CA ASP A 444 -22.36 -14.55 -8.48
C ASP A 444 -23.74 -14.53 -9.18
N LEU A 445 -23.84 -13.85 -10.32
CA LEU A 445 -25.05 -13.71 -11.12
C LEU A 445 -25.10 -14.70 -12.30
N ALA A 446 -24.15 -15.63 -12.40
CA ALA A 446 -24.05 -16.52 -13.54
C ALA A 446 -25.16 -17.58 -13.52
N PRO A 447 -25.83 -17.86 -14.65
CA PRO A 447 -26.96 -18.79 -14.69
C PRO A 447 -26.55 -20.27 -14.64
N THR A 448 -25.28 -20.58 -14.93
CA THR A 448 -24.76 -21.96 -14.96
C THR A 448 -23.40 -22.06 -14.28
N PRO A 449 -23.04 -23.22 -13.71
CA PRO A 449 -21.71 -23.46 -13.14
C PRO A 449 -20.56 -23.17 -14.13
N GLY A 450 -20.73 -23.55 -15.41
CA GLY A 450 -19.73 -23.28 -16.44
C GLY A 450 -19.50 -21.79 -16.70
N ARG A 451 -20.58 -20.98 -16.78
CA ARG A 451 -20.43 -19.52 -16.91
C ARG A 451 -19.86 -18.87 -15.65
N ARG A 452 -20.25 -19.37 -14.47
CA ARG A 452 -19.68 -18.94 -13.19
C ARG A 452 -18.16 -19.15 -13.18
N LEU A 453 -17.70 -20.35 -13.53
CA LEU A 453 -16.29 -20.69 -13.62
C LEU A 453 -15.55 -19.83 -14.65
N ALA A 454 -16.14 -19.58 -15.83
CA ALA A 454 -15.54 -18.71 -16.84
C ALA A 454 -15.32 -17.28 -16.33
N HIS A 455 -16.32 -16.69 -15.65
CA HIS A 455 -16.17 -15.37 -15.04
C HIS A 455 -15.14 -15.35 -13.93
N LEU A 456 -15.10 -16.37 -13.08
CA LEU A 456 -14.13 -16.53 -12.00
C LEU A 456 -12.68 -16.62 -12.51
N LEU A 457 -12.42 -17.47 -13.52
CA LEU A 457 -11.11 -17.59 -14.16
C LEU A 457 -10.66 -16.27 -14.80
N CYS A 458 -11.56 -15.57 -15.49
CA CYS A 458 -11.26 -14.23 -16.01
C CYS A 458 -10.98 -13.24 -14.88
N GLY A 459 -11.76 -13.31 -13.79
CA GLY A 459 -11.59 -12.48 -12.60
C GLY A 459 -10.23 -12.67 -11.95
N VAL A 460 -9.78 -13.91 -11.73
CA VAL A 460 -8.44 -14.23 -11.20
C VAL A 460 -7.33 -13.69 -12.11
N ARG A 461 -7.48 -13.78 -13.44
CA ARG A 461 -6.51 -13.19 -14.38
C ARG A 461 -6.39 -11.67 -14.24
N TRP A 462 -7.52 -10.96 -14.08
CA TRP A 462 -7.52 -9.52 -13.86
C TRP A 462 -7.02 -9.16 -12.45
N ALA A 463 -7.39 -9.91 -11.42
CA ALA A 463 -6.87 -9.75 -10.06
C ALA A 463 -5.34 -9.91 -10.02
N GLY A 464 -4.79 -10.88 -10.76
CA GLY A 464 -3.34 -11.04 -10.90
C GLY A 464 -2.65 -9.78 -11.44
N ARG A 465 -3.27 -9.05 -12.37
CA ARG A 465 -2.75 -7.77 -12.87
C ARG A 465 -2.79 -6.68 -11.81
N VAL A 466 -3.84 -6.61 -11.00
CA VAL A 466 -3.93 -5.66 -9.89
C VAL A 466 -2.83 -5.93 -8.86
N LEU A 467 -2.66 -7.20 -8.48
CA LEU A 467 -1.67 -7.63 -7.49
C LEU A 467 -0.23 -7.45 -7.95
N ALA A 468 0.02 -7.57 -9.26
CA ALA A 468 1.35 -7.42 -9.84
C ALA A 468 1.88 -5.98 -9.75
N TRP A 469 1.01 -4.97 -9.68
CA TRP A 469 1.39 -3.56 -9.45
C TRP A 469 1.59 -3.20 -7.98
N ALA A 470 1.30 -4.12 -7.06
CA ALA A 470 1.51 -3.91 -5.63
C ALA A 470 2.94 -4.36 -5.22
N PRO A 471 3.64 -3.58 -4.36
CA PRO A 471 4.90 -4.00 -3.74
C PRO A 471 4.75 -5.36 -3.06
N ALA A 472 5.79 -6.19 -3.06
CA ALA A 472 5.73 -7.56 -2.55
C ALA A 472 5.22 -7.62 -1.11
N ASP A 473 5.73 -6.71 -0.26
CA ASP A 473 5.33 -6.61 1.14
C ASP A 473 4.07 -5.78 1.39
N LEU A 474 3.46 -5.14 0.38
CA LEU A 474 2.15 -4.47 0.52
C LEU A 474 1.02 -5.22 -0.19
N ARG A 475 1.36 -6.26 -0.95
CA ARG A 475 0.42 -7.00 -1.79
C ARG A 475 -0.67 -7.71 -0.99
N TYR A 476 -0.38 -8.13 0.24
CA TYR A 476 -1.39 -8.75 1.10
C TYR A 476 -2.59 -7.80 1.32
N GLY A 477 -2.33 -6.50 1.40
CA GLY A 477 -3.35 -5.47 1.56
C GLY A 477 -4.29 -5.41 0.37
N VAL A 478 -3.70 -5.41 -0.82
CA VAL A 478 -4.43 -5.46 -2.10
C VAL A 478 -5.14 -6.81 -2.29
N PHE A 479 -4.53 -7.90 -1.83
CA PHE A 479 -5.08 -9.25 -1.92
C PHE A 479 -6.39 -9.39 -1.14
N ALA A 480 -6.53 -8.71 0.00
CA ALA A 480 -7.78 -8.70 0.76
C ALA A 480 -9.01 -8.32 -0.08
N GLU A 481 -8.84 -7.44 -1.07
CA GLU A 481 -9.93 -6.96 -1.95
C GLU A 481 -10.29 -7.94 -3.08
N VAL A 482 -9.37 -8.83 -3.45
CA VAL A 482 -9.53 -9.75 -4.60
C VAL A 482 -9.50 -11.23 -4.22
N GLY A 483 -9.18 -11.56 -2.96
CA GLY A 483 -9.00 -12.95 -2.49
C GLY A 483 -10.22 -13.84 -2.72
N SER A 484 -11.44 -13.28 -2.64
CA SER A 484 -12.68 -14.03 -2.89
C SER A 484 -12.77 -14.59 -4.32
N LEU A 485 -12.08 -13.98 -5.29
CA LEU A 485 -12.00 -14.51 -6.66
C LEU A 485 -11.19 -15.79 -6.70
N PHE A 486 -10.05 -15.85 -5.99
CA PHE A 486 -9.22 -17.05 -5.92
C PHE A 486 -9.99 -18.18 -5.23
N GLU A 487 -10.56 -17.88 -4.05
CA GLU A 487 -11.38 -18.83 -3.30
C GLU A 487 -12.55 -19.37 -4.14
N GLY A 488 -13.33 -18.48 -4.75
CA GLY A 488 -14.48 -18.86 -5.59
C GLY A 488 -14.06 -19.69 -6.81
N THR A 489 -12.92 -19.36 -7.42
CA THR A 489 -12.36 -20.10 -8.56
C THR A 489 -11.91 -21.49 -8.16
N THR A 490 -11.22 -21.63 -7.02
CA THR A 490 -10.80 -22.94 -6.49
C THR A 490 -12.02 -23.85 -6.31
N VAL A 491 -13.06 -23.36 -5.63
CA VAL A 491 -14.29 -24.14 -5.41
C VAL A 491 -14.93 -24.55 -6.74
N ALA A 492 -15.08 -23.61 -7.68
CA ALA A 492 -15.70 -23.88 -8.97
C ALA A 492 -14.88 -24.86 -9.86
N LEU A 493 -13.54 -24.85 -9.76
CA LEU A 493 -12.69 -25.81 -10.46
C LEU A 493 -12.78 -27.21 -9.84
N CYS A 494 -12.83 -27.31 -8.50
CA CYS A 494 -13.06 -28.58 -7.81
C CYS A 494 -14.43 -29.17 -8.15
N GLU A 495 -15.50 -28.35 -8.18
CA GLU A 495 -16.85 -28.74 -8.62
C GLU A 495 -16.84 -29.28 -10.07
N ALA A 496 -15.96 -28.76 -10.92
CA ALA A 496 -15.80 -29.17 -12.31
C ALA A 496 -14.82 -30.34 -12.52
N GLY A 497 -14.25 -30.93 -11.45
CA GLY A 497 -13.27 -32.02 -11.55
C GLY A 497 -11.87 -31.59 -12.02
N ALA A 498 -11.60 -30.30 -12.15
CA ALA A 498 -10.33 -29.75 -12.66
C ALA A 498 -9.30 -29.53 -11.54
N TYR A 499 -8.93 -30.60 -10.82
CA TYR A 499 -8.17 -30.52 -9.57
C TYR A 499 -6.77 -29.91 -9.71
N GLU A 500 -6.03 -30.24 -10.77
CA GLU A 500 -4.70 -29.66 -11.03
C GLU A 500 -4.78 -28.13 -11.18
N ARG A 501 -5.78 -27.64 -11.93
CA ARG A 501 -6.00 -26.19 -12.07
C ARG A 501 -6.48 -25.56 -10.76
N ALA A 502 -7.30 -26.27 -9.98
CA ALA A 502 -7.74 -25.79 -8.68
C ALA A 502 -6.56 -25.63 -7.71
N TRP A 503 -5.67 -26.62 -7.67
CA TRP A 503 -4.44 -26.57 -6.90
C TRP A 503 -3.57 -25.40 -7.32
N GLU A 504 -3.36 -25.17 -8.62
CA GLU A 504 -2.60 -24.01 -9.11
C GLU A 504 -3.19 -22.66 -8.69
N VAL A 505 -4.52 -22.53 -8.65
CA VAL A 505 -5.17 -21.31 -8.17
C VAL A 505 -4.94 -21.11 -6.67
N VAL A 506 -4.98 -22.19 -5.86
CA VAL A 506 -4.61 -22.15 -4.44
C VAL A 506 -3.15 -21.74 -4.27
N GLN A 507 -2.23 -22.36 -5.00
CA GLN A 507 -0.80 -22.01 -4.95
C GLN A 507 -0.57 -20.56 -5.40
N GLY A 508 -1.31 -20.09 -6.41
CA GLY A 508 -1.26 -18.70 -6.88
C GLY A 508 -1.86 -17.70 -5.89
N ALA A 509 -2.59 -18.14 -4.88
CA ALA A 509 -3.09 -17.31 -3.79
C ALA A 509 -2.16 -17.32 -2.57
N LYS A 510 -1.47 -18.44 -2.30
CA LYS A 510 -0.67 -18.65 -1.07
C LYS A 510 0.79 -18.23 -1.21
N SER A 511 1.27 -17.44 -0.25
CA SER A 511 2.71 -17.16 -0.02
C SER A 511 3.47 -16.66 -1.26
N ARG A 512 2.84 -15.84 -2.10
CA ARG A 512 3.43 -15.27 -3.31
C ARG A 512 4.45 -14.17 -3.06
N GLY A 513 4.21 -13.29 -2.08
CA GLY A 513 5.19 -12.32 -1.60
C GLY A 513 6.45 -13.03 -1.12
N MET A 514 6.27 -14.10 -0.35
CA MET A 514 7.39 -14.97 0.05
C MET A 514 8.12 -15.59 -1.15
N ALA A 515 7.42 -16.22 -2.10
CA ALA A 515 8.08 -16.81 -3.27
C ALA A 515 8.90 -15.80 -4.09
N GLN A 516 8.39 -14.59 -4.26
CA GLN A 516 9.15 -13.51 -4.90
C GLN A 516 10.38 -13.11 -4.09
N LEU A 517 10.27 -13.01 -2.78
CA LEU A 517 11.43 -12.80 -1.91
C LEU A 517 12.45 -13.95 -2.03
N LEU A 518 12.02 -15.19 -2.23
CA LEU A 518 12.94 -16.33 -2.45
C LEU A 518 13.60 -16.27 -3.84
N ALA A 519 12.92 -15.70 -4.84
CA ALA A 519 13.40 -15.56 -6.22
C ALA A 519 14.24 -14.29 -6.45
N ALA A 520 13.98 -13.22 -5.69
CA ALA A 520 14.65 -11.94 -5.81
C ALA A 520 16.10 -12.01 -5.31
N GLN A 521 17.00 -11.34 -6.03
CA GLN A 521 18.44 -11.35 -5.74
C GLN A 521 19.01 -10.16 -4.94
N PRO A 522 18.40 -8.97 -4.81
CA PRO A 522 18.98 -7.95 -3.94
C PRO A 522 18.65 -8.23 -2.46
N THR A 523 19.62 -7.92 -1.61
CA THR A 523 19.45 -7.90 -0.16
C THR A 523 18.41 -6.83 0.23
N PRO A 524 17.38 -7.15 1.02
CA PRO A 524 16.43 -6.19 1.55
C PRO A 524 17.13 -5.02 2.25
N PHE A 525 16.49 -3.86 2.22
CA PHE A 525 16.92 -2.65 2.94
C PHE A 525 18.28 -2.07 2.51
N SER A 526 18.84 -2.53 1.38
CA SER A 526 20.01 -1.92 0.74
C SER A 526 19.57 -0.84 -0.24
N PRO A 527 20.35 0.26 -0.40
CA PRO A 527 20.00 1.30 -1.35
C PRO A 527 20.13 0.73 -2.77
N ARG A 528 19.00 0.54 -3.45
CA ARG A 528 19.01 0.10 -4.85
C ARG A 528 19.42 1.22 -5.80
N ARG A 529 19.30 2.47 -5.34
CA ARG A 529 19.64 3.70 -6.07
C ARG A 529 20.28 4.71 -5.12
N GLN A 530 21.04 5.65 -5.68
CA GLN A 530 21.68 6.72 -4.92
C GLN A 530 20.67 7.55 -4.10
N GLU A 531 19.48 7.80 -4.64
CA GLU A 531 18.43 8.55 -3.96
C GLU A 531 17.83 7.83 -2.74
N ASP A 532 17.99 6.51 -2.65
CA ASP A 532 17.44 5.70 -1.56
C ASP A 532 18.41 5.66 -0.36
N ALA A 533 19.67 6.09 -0.55
CA ALA A 533 20.72 6.04 0.47
C ALA A 533 20.33 6.77 1.77
N GLN A 534 19.70 7.95 1.66
CA GLN A 534 19.27 8.69 2.85
C GLN A 534 18.17 7.94 3.62
N LEU A 535 17.21 7.33 2.93
CA LEU A 535 16.13 6.59 3.58
C LEU A 535 16.65 5.32 4.25
N VAL A 536 17.58 4.62 3.61
CA VAL A 536 18.25 3.46 4.21
C VAL A 536 19.07 3.87 5.42
N GLU A 537 19.78 5.00 5.38
CA GLU A 537 20.53 5.52 6.52
C GLU A 537 19.59 5.92 7.68
N GLU A 538 18.44 6.52 7.38
CA GLU A 538 17.40 6.80 8.38
C GLU A 538 16.82 5.51 8.98
N LEU A 539 16.62 4.47 8.18
CA LEU A 539 16.15 3.17 8.63
C LEU A 539 17.17 2.50 9.54
N ASN A 540 18.44 2.45 9.13
CA ASN A 540 19.53 1.88 9.92
C ASN A 540 19.67 2.59 11.27
N ARG A 541 19.58 3.93 11.29
CA ARG A 541 19.57 4.71 12.54
C ARG A 541 18.36 4.40 13.41
N ALA A 542 17.18 4.23 12.83
CA ALA A 542 15.97 3.88 13.58
C ALA A 542 16.04 2.45 14.17
N LEU A 543 16.58 1.50 13.41
CA LEU A 543 16.85 0.13 13.88
C LEU A 543 17.90 0.12 14.99
N GLU A 544 18.97 0.92 14.86
CA GLU A 544 19.99 1.05 15.90
C GLU A 544 19.42 1.67 17.18
N ALA A 545 18.64 2.75 17.06
CA ALA A 545 17.94 3.34 18.20
C ALA A 545 16.99 2.35 18.88
N PHE A 546 16.29 1.51 18.09
CA PHE A 546 15.46 0.44 18.60
C PHE A 546 16.29 -0.59 19.39
N ARG A 547 17.43 -1.05 18.85
CA ARG A 547 18.32 -2.00 19.54
C ARG A 547 18.84 -1.44 20.86
N MET A 548 19.36 -0.22 20.84
CA MET A 548 19.88 0.45 22.04
C MET A 548 18.79 0.62 23.09
N ARG A 549 17.57 0.99 22.68
CA ARG A 549 16.46 1.16 23.62
C ARG A 549 15.94 -0.17 24.18
N ALA A 550 15.87 -1.20 23.33
CA ALA A 550 15.48 -2.55 23.74
C ALA A 550 16.50 -3.18 24.71
N LEU A 551 17.79 -2.88 24.56
CA LEU A 551 18.82 -3.29 25.52
C LEU A 551 18.66 -2.56 26.86
N ALA A 552 18.42 -1.24 26.83
CA ALA A 552 18.28 -0.40 28.02
C ALA A 552 16.94 -0.55 28.77
N SER A 553 15.94 -1.25 28.23
CA SER A 553 14.60 -1.33 28.83
C SER A 553 14.56 -2.09 30.17
N ALA A 554 15.66 -2.74 30.58
CA ALA A 554 15.79 -3.33 31.90
C ALA A 554 15.89 -2.28 33.04
N GLU A 555 16.25 -1.02 32.72
CA GLU A 555 16.56 0.03 33.70
C GLU A 555 15.55 1.19 33.72
N ALA A 556 14.58 1.21 32.80
CA ALA A 556 13.61 2.30 32.65
C ALA A 556 12.20 1.93 33.15
N PRO A 557 11.35 2.92 33.53
CA PRO A 557 9.94 2.66 33.80
C PRO A 557 9.27 1.96 32.63
N ALA A 558 8.60 0.83 32.90
CA ALA A 558 8.09 -0.09 31.87
C ALA A 558 7.18 0.59 30.84
N GLU A 559 6.38 1.57 31.27
CA GLU A 559 5.44 2.28 30.40
C GLU A 559 6.15 3.26 29.45
N LEU A 560 7.12 4.04 29.93
CA LEU A 560 7.90 4.97 29.10
C LEU A 560 8.74 4.22 28.06
N ALA A 561 9.43 3.15 28.48
CA ALA A 561 10.21 2.31 27.57
C ALA A 561 9.33 1.70 26.46
N ARG A 562 8.10 1.31 26.82
CA ARG A 562 7.14 0.78 25.86
C ARG A 562 6.71 1.83 24.83
N THR A 563 6.34 3.04 25.25
CA THR A 563 5.92 4.12 24.33
C THR A 563 7.03 4.51 23.36
N GLU A 564 8.28 4.60 23.82
CA GLU A 564 9.41 4.93 22.95
C GLU A 564 9.71 3.81 21.94
N LEU A 565 9.63 2.54 22.36
CA LEU A 565 9.77 1.39 21.46
C LEU A 565 8.64 1.32 20.43
N GLU A 566 7.41 1.67 20.82
CA GLU A 566 6.26 1.78 19.90
C GLU A 566 6.47 2.90 18.87
N ALA A 567 6.99 4.06 19.28
CA ALA A 567 7.32 5.16 18.36
C ALA A 567 8.43 4.80 17.37
N LEU A 568 9.47 4.09 17.84
CA LEU A 568 10.54 3.58 16.98
C LEU A 568 10.03 2.50 16.02
N HIS A 569 9.12 1.63 16.48
CA HIS A 569 8.45 0.66 15.64
C HIS A 569 7.68 1.33 14.50
N ASP A 570 6.83 2.30 14.81
CA ASP A 570 6.05 3.04 13.83
C ASP A 570 6.97 3.72 12.80
N ARG A 571 8.11 4.28 13.26
CA ARG A 571 9.11 4.91 12.40
C ARG A 571 9.82 3.92 11.47
N VAL A 572 10.28 2.78 11.99
CA VAL A 572 10.91 1.73 11.18
C VAL A 572 9.94 1.25 10.11
N GLN A 573 8.69 1.00 10.49
CA GLN A 573 7.66 0.52 9.57
C GLN A 573 7.33 1.55 8.48
N ASP A 574 7.23 2.84 8.81
CA ASP A 574 7.09 3.93 7.82
C ASP A 574 8.21 3.92 6.78
N LEU A 575 9.46 3.88 7.24
CA LEU A 575 10.63 3.93 6.36
C LEU A 575 10.69 2.71 5.44
N LEU A 576 10.39 1.52 5.97
CA LEU A 576 10.33 0.28 5.21
C LEU A 576 9.27 0.35 4.10
N TRP A 577 8.06 0.79 4.42
CA TRP A 577 7.01 0.94 3.41
C TRP A 577 7.40 1.95 2.34
N ARG A 578 8.07 3.05 2.70
CA ARG A 578 8.55 4.04 1.73
C ARG A 578 9.61 3.45 0.80
N LEU A 579 10.53 2.62 1.31
CA LEU A 579 11.50 1.89 0.48
C LEU A 579 10.81 0.88 -0.47
N GLU A 580 9.86 0.09 0.03
CA GLU A 580 9.09 -0.88 -0.76
C GLU A 580 8.26 -0.21 -1.87
N VAL A 581 7.59 0.90 -1.55
CA VAL A 581 6.86 1.71 -2.54
C VAL A 581 7.80 2.25 -3.60
N ARG A 582 9.01 2.68 -3.21
CA ARG A 582 10.04 3.13 -4.17
C ARG A 582 10.47 1.99 -5.09
N ASP A 583 10.75 0.82 -4.55
CA ASP A 583 11.16 -0.35 -5.33
C ASP A 583 10.10 -0.80 -6.34
N ALA A 584 8.84 -0.95 -5.90
CA ALA A 584 7.76 -1.40 -6.77
C ALA A 584 7.39 -0.40 -7.87
N ALA A 585 7.48 0.89 -7.58
CA ALA A 585 7.21 1.94 -8.56
C ALA A 585 8.30 2.03 -9.64
N TYR A 586 9.39 1.27 -9.52
CA TYR A 586 10.39 1.09 -10.58
C TYR A 586 10.45 -0.34 -11.12
N ALA A 587 9.59 -1.25 -10.65
CA ALA A 587 9.49 -2.60 -11.16
C ALA A 587 8.93 -2.56 -12.58
N GLY A 588 9.64 -3.18 -13.53
CA GLY A 588 9.23 -3.23 -14.94
C GLY A 588 8.16 -4.28 -15.19
N ASP A 589 7.59 -4.31 -16.41
CA ASP A 589 6.62 -5.34 -16.82
C ASP A 589 7.15 -6.78 -16.65
N ALA A 590 8.47 -6.98 -16.63
CA ALA A 590 9.09 -8.28 -16.36
C ALA A 590 8.84 -8.79 -14.91
N ASP A 591 8.85 -7.91 -13.92
CA ASP A 591 8.56 -8.26 -12.51
C ASP A 591 7.06 -8.55 -12.31
N VAL A 592 6.22 -7.82 -13.05
CA VAL A 592 4.77 -8.05 -13.14
C VAL A 592 4.47 -9.43 -13.74
N LEU A 593 5.21 -9.84 -14.79
CA LEU A 593 5.07 -11.15 -15.43
C LEU A 593 5.57 -12.30 -14.53
N GLY A 594 6.59 -12.07 -13.71
CA GLY A 594 7.06 -13.03 -12.70
C GLY A 594 5.98 -13.40 -11.66
N TYR A 595 5.11 -12.45 -11.31
CA TYR A 595 3.92 -12.72 -10.47
C TYR A 595 2.88 -13.59 -11.19
N VAL A 596 2.73 -13.46 -12.50
CA VAL A 596 1.76 -14.21 -13.31
C VAL A 596 2.25 -15.63 -13.62
N ALA A 597 3.51 -15.96 -13.31
CA ALA A 597 4.07 -17.29 -13.52
C ALA A 597 3.25 -18.38 -12.82
N ARG A 598 3.06 -19.50 -13.54
CA ARG A 598 2.31 -20.66 -13.05
C ARG A 598 3.14 -21.38 -11.98
N PRO A 599 2.56 -21.69 -10.81
CA PRO A 599 3.25 -22.45 -9.76
C PRO A 599 3.77 -23.79 -10.31
N ARG A 600 5.01 -24.15 -9.98
CA ARG A 600 5.61 -25.43 -10.39
C ARG A 600 5.24 -26.51 -9.37
N ARG A 601 4.84 -27.68 -9.87
CA ARG A 601 4.59 -28.87 -9.05
C ARG A 601 5.88 -29.32 -8.33
N PRO A 602 5.85 -29.58 -7.01
CA PRO A 602 6.99 -30.14 -6.31
C PRO A 602 7.30 -31.57 -6.76
N ALA A 603 8.58 -31.88 -6.88
CA ALA A 603 9.06 -33.25 -7.02
C ALA A 603 9.17 -33.85 -5.61
N LEU A 604 8.43 -34.93 -5.37
CA LEU A 604 8.42 -35.64 -4.09
C LEU A 604 9.14 -36.98 -4.26
N ALA A 605 9.78 -37.45 -3.18
CA ALA A 605 10.31 -38.81 -3.14
C ALA A 605 9.17 -39.83 -3.31
N PRO A 606 9.44 -41.05 -3.83
CA PRO A 606 8.42 -42.06 -4.05
C PRO A 606 7.63 -42.46 -2.78
N ASP A 607 8.24 -42.34 -1.61
CA ASP A 607 7.69 -42.64 -0.30
C ASP A 607 7.16 -41.41 0.46
N ALA A 608 7.04 -40.27 -0.22
CA ALA A 608 6.55 -39.01 0.34
C ALA A 608 5.17 -38.61 -0.19
N ALA A 609 4.36 -38.00 0.67
CA ALA A 609 3.10 -37.36 0.30
C ALA A 609 3.09 -35.90 0.79
N LEU A 610 2.57 -34.99 -0.02
CA LEU A 610 2.26 -33.61 0.34
C LEU A 610 0.76 -33.46 0.55
N VAL A 611 0.36 -32.96 1.72
CA VAL A 611 -1.02 -32.56 2.02
C VAL A 611 -1.10 -31.04 2.01
N GLU A 612 -1.76 -30.50 1.00
CA GLU A 612 -2.02 -29.07 0.85
C GLU A 612 -3.42 -28.73 1.36
N TYR A 613 -3.50 -28.09 2.51
CA TYR A 613 -4.76 -27.58 3.04
C TYR A 613 -5.11 -26.24 2.39
N PHE A 614 -6.41 -26.01 2.24
CA PHE A 614 -6.95 -24.71 1.88
C PHE A 614 -8.29 -24.49 2.58
N VAL A 615 -8.62 -23.23 2.83
CA VAL A 615 -9.92 -22.84 3.41
C VAL A 615 -10.71 -22.09 2.36
N ALA A 616 -11.95 -22.52 2.14
CA ALA A 616 -12.90 -21.83 1.29
C ALA A 616 -14.30 -21.90 1.91
N ARG A 617 -14.98 -20.75 1.99
CA ARG A 617 -16.36 -20.60 2.51
C ARG A 617 -16.51 -21.16 3.92
N GLY A 618 -15.49 -20.94 4.77
CA GLY A 618 -15.45 -21.47 6.14
C GLY A 618 -15.33 -22.99 6.22
N GLN A 619 -14.93 -23.66 5.15
CA GLN A 619 -14.68 -25.11 5.10
C GLN A 619 -13.21 -25.38 4.78
N VAL A 620 -12.63 -26.35 5.47
CA VAL A 620 -11.30 -26.87 5.20
C VAL A 620 -11.40 -27.94 4.11
N GLY A 621 -10.57 -27.84 3.08
CA GLY A 621 -10.34 -28.89 2.08
C GLY A 621 -8.86 -29.24 2.01
N ALA A 622 -8.54 -30.35 1.34
CA ALA A 622 -7.15 -30.75 1.10
C ALA A 622 -6.92 -31.26 -0.32
N PHE A 623 -5.72 -31.01 -0.83
CA PHE A 623 -5.15 -31.73 -1.96
C PHE A 623 -4.03 -32.65 -1.46
N VAL A 624 -4.05 -33.91 -1.88
CA VAL A 624 -3.02 -34.90 -1.53
C VAL A 624 -2.24 -35.23 -2.79
N LEU A 625 -0.97 -34.84 -2.79
CA LEU A 625 -0.04 -35.03 -3.88
C LEU A 625 1.00 -36.10 -3.51
N ASP A 626 1.22 -37.06 -4.38
CA ASP A 626 2.35 -38.01 -4.28
C ASP A 626 2.84 -38.42 -5.68
N ALA A 627 3.65 -39.49 -5.75
CA ALA A 627 4.15 -40.05 -7.00
C ALA A 627 3.04 -40.57 -7.93
N SER A 628 1.86 -40.93 -7.39
CA SER A 628 0.73 -41.44 -8.18
C SER A 628 -0.12 -40.33 -8.80
N GLY A 629 -0.09 -39.12 -8.22
CA GLY A 629 -0.85 -37.99 -8.75
C GLY A 629 -1.38 -37.06 -7.66
N LEU A 630 -2.24 -36.13 -8.08
CA LEU A 630 -2.95 -35.20 -7.23
C LEU A 630 -4.37 -35.68 -7.01
N ARG A 631 -4.80 -35.79 -5.75
CA ARG A 631 -6.18 -36.12 -5.34
C ARG A 631 -6.77 -34.98 -4.54
N TYR A 632 -8.05 -34.72 -4.72
CA TYR A 632 -8.78 -33.69 -3.99
C TYR A 632 -9.72 -34.34 -2.97
N VAL A 633 -9.70 -33.84 -1.73
CA VAL A 633 -10.61 -34.24 -0.66
C VAL A 633 -11.44 -33.02 -0.25
N PRO A 634 -12.73 -32.97 -0.62
CA PRO A 634 -13.60 -31.84 -0.32
C PRO A 634 -14.02 -31.82 1.15
N ARG A 635 -14.22 -30.61 1.69
CA ARG A 635 -14.99 -30.34 2.92
C ARG A 635 -14.67 -31.31 4.06
N LEU A 636 -13.41 -31.36 4.47
CA LEU A 636 -12.95 -32.15 5.61
C LEU A 636 -13.73 -31.79 6.87
N CYS A 637 -13.82 -30.49 7.15
CA CYS A 637 -14.51 -29.96 8.32
C CYS A 637 -14.77 -28.45 8.20
N PRO A 638 -15.68 -27.89 9.03
CA PRO A 638 -15.79 -26.45 9.21
C PRO A 638 -14.52 -25.86 9.83
N GLU A 639 -14.00 -24.76 9.29
CA GLU A 639 -12.83 -24.04 9.82
C GLU A 639 -13.03 -23.64 11.29
N ALA A 640 -14.25 -23.21 11.64
CA ALA A 640 -14.60 -22.82 13.00
C ALA A 640 -14.40 -23.96 14.03
N ALA A 641 -14.62 -25.22 13.63
CA ALA A 641 -14.41 -26.36 14.51
C ALA A 641 -12.92 -26.57 14.82
N VAL A 642 -12.06 -26.45 13.80
CA VAL A 642 -10.61 -26.50 13.95
C VAL A 642 -10.11 -25.32 14.78
N ALA A 643 -10.59 -24.11 14.51
CA ALA A 643 -10.22 -22.90 15.24
C ALA A 643 -10.55 -23.01 16.74
N ARG A 644 -11.71 -23.58 17.09
CA ARG A 644 -12.10 -23.84 18.48
C ARG A 644 -11.15 -24.81 19.17
N LEU A 645 -10.82 -25.93 18.53
CA LEU A 645 -9.88 -26.92 19.08
C LEU A 645 -8.46 -26.36 19.19
N ALA A 646 -8.00 -25.60 18.20
CA ALA A 646 -6.71 -24.91 18.24
C ALA A 646 -6.61 -23.93 19.41
N ALA A 647 -7.67 -23.16 19.66
CA ALA A 647 -7.75 -22.25 20.80
C ALA A 647 -7.73 -23.03 22.13
N LEU A 648 -8.47 -24.13 22.25
CA LEU A 648 -8.46 -24.99 23.43
C LEU A 648 -7.08 -25.61 23.69
N LEU A 649 -6.37 -26.02 22.63
CA LEU A 649 -5.00 -26.53 22.74
C LEU A 649 -4.08 -25.44 23.28
N SER A 650 -4.09 -24.25 22.66
CA SER A 650 -3.24 -23.13 23.07
C SER A 650 -3.50 -22.69 24.51
N THR A 651 -4.78 -22.56 24.90
CA THR A 651 -5.16 -22.21 26.28
C THR A 651 -4.77 -23.31 27.26
N GLY A 652 -4.96 -24.59 26.93
CA GLY A 652 -4.56 -25.72 27.77
C GLY A 652 -3.06 -25.81 27.97
N LEU A 653 -2.27 -25.61 26.90
CA LEU A 653 -0.81 -25.56 26.95
C LEU A 653 -0.32 -24.43 27.87
N ARG A 654 -0.90 -23.23 27.76
CA ARG A 654 -0.58 -22.09 28.64
C ARG A 654 -0.95 -22.35 30.09
N ALA A 655 -2.18 -22.83 30.34
CA ALA A 655 -2.61 -23.15 31.70
C ALA A 655 -1.73 -24.22 32.36
N TYR A 656 -1.24 -25.20 31.59
CA TYR A 656 -0.26 -26.16 32.08
C TYR A 656 1.11 -25.52 32.35
N ALA A 657 1.63 -24.71 31.42
CA ALA A 657 2.90 -24.00 31.58
C ALA A 657 2.92 -23.07 32.80
N ASP A 658 1.80 -22.41 33.10
CA ASP A 658 1.63 -21.52 34.25
C ASP A 658 1.37 -22.27 35.58
N GLY A 659 1.29 -23.61 35.55
CA GLY A 659 1.04 -24.43 36.74
C GLY A 659 -0.42 -24.45 37.22
N HIS A 660 -1.36 -23.95 36.42
CA HIS A 660 -2.80 -23.93 36.76
C HIS A 660 -3.50 -25.28 36.56
N LEU A 661 -2.86 -26.25 35.91
CA LEU A 661 -3.42 -27.58 35.65
C LEU A 661 -2.50 -28.71 36.15
N PRO A 662 -3.04 -29.69 36.91
CA PRO A 662 -2.29 -30.91 37.23
C PRO A 662 -1.89 -31.67 35.97
N VAL A 663 -0.69 -32.26 35.96
CA VAL A 663 -0.10 -32.96 34.79
C VAL A 663 -1.09 -33.96 34.15
N ALA A 664 -1.71 -34.82 34.95
CA ALA A 664 -2.64 -35.83 34.44
C ALA A 664 -3.91 -35.24 33.79
N GLN A 665 -4.37 -34.08 34.28
CA GLN A 665 -5.51 -33.38 33.69
C GLN A 665 -5.11 -32.66 32.40
N ALA A 666 -3.95 -32.00 32.40
CA ALA A 666 -3.39 -31.34 31.23
C ALA A 666 -3.16 -32.34 30.09
N LEU A 667 -2.55 -33.51 30.39
CA LEU A 667 -2.35 -34.59 29.43
C LEU A 667 -3.66 -35.05 28.79
N ARG A 668 -4.67 -35.40 29.61
CA ARG A 668 -5.98 -35.82 29.10
C ARG A 668 -6.64 -34.75 28.24
N GLN A 669 -6.56 -33.48 28.65
CA GLN A 669 -7.10 -32.37 27.85
C GLN A 669 -6.38 -32.28 26.49
N ALA A 670 -5.05 -32.32 26.48
CA ALA A 670 -4.26 -32.25 25.26
C ALA A 670 -4.58 -33.44 24.32
N GLU A 671 -4.65 -34.66 24.85
CA GLU A 671 -5.00 -35.87 24.10
C GLU A 671 -6.39 -35.76 23.45
N LEU A 672 -7.40 -35.29 24.19
CA LEU A 672 -8.75 -35.10 23.66
C LEU A 672 -8.77 -34.08 22.51
N VAL A 673 -8.05 -32.98 22.66
CA VAL A 673 -7.99 -31.93 21.63
C VAL A 673 -7.21 -32.40 20.40
N LEU A 674 -6.06 -33.06 20.59
CA LEU A 674 -5.25 -33.62 19.51
C LEU A 674 -5.99 -34.73 18.76
N ARG A 675 -6.82 -35.51 19.45
CA ARG A 675 -7.72 -36.49 18.84
C ARG A 675 -8.82 -35.84 18.01
N GLY A 676 -9.50 -34.83 18.55
CA GLY A 676 -10.50 -34.09 17.78
C GLY A 676 -9.91 -33.45 16.52
N LEU A 677 -8.71 -32.88 16.61
CA LEU A 677 -8.00 -32.33 15.44
C LEU A 677 -7.61 -33.42 14.44
N HIS A 678 -7.16 -34.59 14.90
CA HIS A 678 -6.87 -35.74 14.04
C HIS A 678 -8.12 -36.20 13.27
N GLU A 679 -9.25 -36.38 13.97
CA GLU A 679 -10.53 -36.80 13.40
C GLU A 679 -11.02 -35.82 12.31
N LEU A 680 -10.80 -34.52 12.49
CA LEU A 680 -11.22 -33.49 11.53
C LEU A 680 -10.27 -33.31 10.34
N LEU A 681 -8.94 -33.45 10.53
CA LEU A 681 -7.95 -33.03 9.54
C LEU A 681 -7.19 -34.17 8.86
N LEU A 682 -7.00 -35.30 9.54
CA LEU A 682 -6.17 -36.41 9.06
C LEU A 682 -6.99 -37.66 8.78
N ALA A 683 -7.92 -38.04 9.65
CA ALA A 683 -8.70 -39.26 9.49
C ALA A 683 -9.36 -39.41 8.10
N PRO A 684 -9.94 -38.35 7.49
CA PRO A 684 -10.56 -38.45 6.17
C PRO A 684 -9.56 -38.65 5.01
N ILE A 685 -8.27 -38.37 5.23
CA ILE A 685 -7.23 -38.45 4.19
C ILE A 685 -6.22 -39.58 4.43
N LEU A 686 -6.26 -40.25 5.59
CA LEU A 686 -5.38 -41.38 5.95
C LEU A 686 -5.22 -42.44 4.84
N PRO A 687 -6.29 -42.92 4.17
CA PRO A 687 -6.17 -43.93 3.12
C PRO A 687 -5.33 -43.48 1.92
N LEU A 688 -5.18 -42.16 1.73
CA LEU A 688 -4.37 -41.59 0.64
C LEU A 688 -2.88 -41.48 1.00
N LEU A 689 -2.55 -41.60 2.29
CA LEU A 689 -1.21 -41.43 2.86
C LEU A 689 -0.48 -42.76 3.12
N GLU A 690 -1.16 -43.89 3.22
CA GLU A 690 -0.51 -45.20 3.40
C GLU A 690 -0.13 -45.80 2.04
N PRO A 691 1.08 -46.39 1.84
CA PRO A 691 2.09 -46.75 2.83
C PRO A 691 3.27 -45.75 2.89
N ARG A 692 3.04 -44.46 2.63
CA ARG A 692 4.12 -43.44 2.56
C ARG A 692 4.75 -43.26 3.94
N ARG A 693 6.05 -42.94 3.98
CA ARG A 693 6.84 -42.76 5.22
C ARG A 693 7.11 -41.30 5.55
N SER A 694 7.10 -40.43 4.55
CA SER A 694 7.30 -38.99 4.70
C SER A 694 6.02 -38.22 4.39
N LEU A 695 5.68 -37.28 5.26
CA LEU A 695 4.51 -36.42 5.15
C LEU A 695 4.95 -34.95 5.16
N VAL A 696 4.75 -34.27 4.04
CA VAL A 696 4.90 -32.82 3.92
C VAL A 696 3.52 -32.20 4.12
N VAL A 697 3.38 -31.29 5.08
CA VAL A 697 2.13 -30.58 5.34
C VAL A 697 2.27 -29.14 4.88
N ALA A 698 1.35 -28.67 4.05
CA ALA A 698 1.19 -27.28 3.68
C ALA A 698 -0.10 -26.72 4.31
N PRO A 699 -0.03 -26.14 5.52
CA PRO A 699 -1.19 -25.60 6.22
C PRO A 699 -1.76 -24.36 5.53
N HIS A 700 -2.96 -23.93 5.91
CA HIS A 700 -3.56 -22.68 5.43
C HIS A 700 -4.28 -21.95 6.55
N GLY A 701 -4.10 -20.62 6.63
CA GLY A 701 -4.68 -19.79 7.67
C GLY A 701 -4.28 -20.27 9.06
N ARG A 702 -5.26 -20.43 9.96
CA ARG A 702 -5.00 -20.80 11.36
C ARG A 702 -4.34 -22.17 11.54
N LEU A 703 -4.33 -23.02 10.51
CA LEU A 703 -3.71 -24.35 10.57
C LEU A 703 -2.17 -24.27 10.68
N HIS A 704 -1.54 -23.14 10.31
CA HIS A 704 -0.09 -22.95 10.42
C HIS A 704 0.46 -23.12 11.85
N GLY A 705 -0.37 -22.88 12.87
CA GLY A 705 0.02 -23.05 14.28
C GLY A 705 -0.24 -24.45 14.87
N LEU A 706 -0.64 -25.44 14.06
CA LEU A 706 -1.03 -26.76 14.57
C LEU A 706 0.14 -27.76 14.59
N PRO A 707 0.29 -28.55 15.67
CA PRO A 707 1.25 -29.64 15.73
C PRO A 707 0.70 -30.89 15.02
N PHE A 708 0.58 -30.86 13.68
CA PHE A 708 0.15 -32.01 12.86
C PHE A 708 0.85 -33.32 13.23
N HIS A 709 2.12 -33.25 13.59
CA HIS A 709 2.92 -34.40 14.02
C HIS A 709 2.49 -35.02 15.37
N ALA A 710 1.79 -34.26 16.22
CA ALA A 710 1.29 -34.71 17.52
C ALA A 710 -0.17 -35.13 17.50
N LEU A 711 -0.88 -34.91 16.38
CA LEU A 711 -2.25 -35.40 16.21
C LEU A 711 -2.30 -36.92 16.44
N SER A 712 -3.35 -37.41 17.08
CA SER A 712 -3.45 -38.81 17.52
C SER A 712 -4.82 -39.39 17.23
N ASP A 713 -4.87 -40.67 16.87
CA ASP A 713 -6.13 -41.42 16.71
C ASP A 713 -6.68 -41.96 18.04
N GLY A 714 -6.10 -41.56 19.18
CA GLY A 714 -6.42 -42.08 20.50
C GLY A 714 -5.57 -43.29 20.91
N GLY A 715 -4.69 -43.77 20.03
CA GLY A 715 -3.66 -44.76 20.35
C GLY A 715 -2.27 -44.29 19.93
N ARG A 716 -2.10 -44.01 18.63
CA ARG A 716 -0.81 -43.60 18.06
C ARG A 716 -0.85 -42.17 17.52
N CYS A 717 0.19 -41.40 17.81
CA CYS A 717 0.37 -40.09 17.20
C CYS A 717 0.98 -40.20 15.79
N VAL A 718 0.84 -39.14 15.00
CA VAL A 718 1.33 -39.07 13.62
C VAL A 718 2.83 -39.35 13.53
N TRP A 719 3.65 -38.88 14.47
CA TRP A 719 5.09 -39.17 14.50
C TRP A 719 5.45 -40.65 14.69
N GLU A 720 4.54 -41.49 15.18
CA GLU A 720 4.81 -42.94 15.21
C GLU A 720 4.68 -43.59 13.83
N ARG A 721 4.06 -42.91 12.87
CA ARG A 721 3.75 -43.41 11.53
C ARG A 721 4.58 -42.70 10.45
N TRP A 722 4.78 -41.39 10.56
CA TRP A 722 5.41 -40.57 9.53
C TRP A 722 6.53 -39.66 10.05
N GLU A 723 7.53 -39.45 9.20
CA GLU A 723 8.42 -38.30 9.27
C GLU A 723 7.65 -37.08 8.75
N VAL A 724 7.51 -36.04 9.59
CA VAL A 724 6.67 -34.88 9.26
C VAL A 724 7.52 -33.65 9.01
N SER A 725 7.22 -32.95 7.92
CA SER A 725 7.76 -31.64 7.58
C SER A 725 6.64 -30.68 7.19
N TYR A 726 6.94 -29.39 7.27
CA TYR A 726 5.99 -28.32 6.98
C TYR A 726 6.53 -27.42 5.88
N VAL A 727 5.64 -26.92 5.02
CA VAL A 727 5.99 -25.84 4.08
C VAL A 727 4.88 -24.80 4.09
N PRO A 728 5.17 -23.48 3.98
CA PRO A 728 4.11 -22.47 3.94
C PRO A 728 3.12 -22.71 2.79
N ALA A 729 3.64 -23.14 1.63
CA ALA A 729 2.86 -23.61 0.50
C ALA A 729 3.67 -24.64 -0.30
N GLY A 730 3.01 -25.66 -0.85
CA GLY A 730 3.66 -26.78 -1.53
C GLY A 730 4.54 -26.36 -2.71
N TRP A 731 4.14 -25.32 -3.44
CA TRP A 731 4.90 -24.80 -4.58
C TRP A 731 6.19 -24.07 -4.22
N LEU A 732 6.44 -23.77 -2.94
CA LEU A 732 7.72 -23.19 -2.50
C LEU A 732 8.83 -24.24 -2.45
N LEU A 733 8.49 -25.53 -2.31
CA LEU A 733 9.46 -26.60 -2.12
C LEU A 733 10.50 -26.68 -3.26
N PRO A 734 10.16 -26.57 -4.56
CA PRO A 734 11.15 -26.49 -5.64
C PRO A 734 12.12 -25.32 -5.51
N HIS A 735 11.66 -24.17 -5.01
CA HIS A 735 12.51 -23.00 -4.80
C HIS A 735 13.51 -23.24 -3.66
N LEU A 736 13.10 -23.95 -2.62
CA LEU A 736 13.97 -24.33 -1.51
C LEU A 736 14.98 -25.40 -1.91
N GLN A 737 14.54 -26.41 -2.66
CA GLN A 737 15.38 -27.52 -3.12
C GLN A 737 16.46 -27.10 -4.13
N ALA A 738 16.15 -26.11 -4.97
CA ALA A 738 17.08 -25.60 -5.98
C ALA A 738 18.23 -24.73 -5.42
N ARG A 739 18.20 -24.40 -4.12
CA ARG A 739 19.19 -23.49 -3.53
C ARG A 739 20.55 -24.16 -3.35
N PRO A 740 21.65 -23.42 -3.61
CA PRO A 740 22.99 -23.91 -3.33
C PRO A 740 23.15 -24.16 -1.84
N VAL A 741 23.86 -25.23 -1.50
CA VAL A 741 24.18 -25.59 -0.12
C VAL A 741 25.57 -25.05 0.16
N PRO A 742 25.72 -24.14 1.13
CA PRO A 742 27.03 -23.64 1.49
C PRO A 742 27.95 -24.76 1.99
N THR A 743 29.25 -24.66 1.72
CA THR A 743 30.25 -25.68 2.05
C THR A 743 31.00 -25.41 3.36
N ALA A 744 30.79 -24.24 3.98
CA ALA A 744 31.49 -23.86 5.21
C ALA A 744 31.05 -24.69 6.43
N ARG A 745 31.79 -24.58 7.54
CA ARG A 745 31.55 -25.35 8.76
C ARG A 745 30.19 -25.03 9.38
N ALA A 746 29.72 -25.95 10.24
CA ALA A 746 28.58 -25.70 11.09
C ALA A 746 28.92 -24.68 12.19
N VAL A 747 27.93 -23.94 12.68
CA VAL A 747 28.07 -22.97 13.77
C VAL A 747 26.98 -23.21 14.83
N CYS A 748 27.36 -23.20 16.09
CA CYS A 748 26.46 -23.28 17.23
C CYS A 748 26.59 -22.01 18.06
N VAL A 749 25.46 -21.46 18.48
CA VAL A 749 25.38 -20.25 19.31
C VAL A 749 24.66 -20.61 20.60
N ALA A 750 25.20 -20.18 21.72
CA ALA A 750 24.53 -20.21 23.03
C ALA A 750 24.46 -18.80 23.62
N ASP A 751 23.29 -18.39 24.10
CA ASP A 751 23.13 -17.21 24.94
C ASP A 751 22.25 -17.54 26.15
N THR A 752 22.75 -17.26 27.35
CA THR A 752 22.06 -17.59 28.61
C THR A 752 20.97 -16.59 28.98
N TRP A 753 20.86 -15.48 28.26
CA TRP A 753 19.94 -14.38 28.53
C TRP A 753 20.04 -13.85 29.97
N GLY A 754 21.28 -13.65 30.43
CA GLY A 754 21.58 -13.23 31.81
C GLY A 754 21.39 -14.37 32.83
N GLY A 755 21.71 -15.60 32.46
CA GLY A 755 21.61 -16.78 33.32
C GLY A 755 20.21 -17.40 33.43
N ARG A 756 19.20 -16.86 32.73
CA ARG A 756 17.81 -17.38 32.75
C ARG A 756 17.62 -18.65 31.92
N LEU A 757 18.51 -18.91 30.97
CA LEU A 757 18.56 -20.13 30.15
C LEU A 757 19.89 -20.86 30.41
N PRO A 758 20.11 -21.40 31.61
CA PRO A 758 21.39 -22.01 31.97
C PRO A 758 21.72 -23.24 31.13
N ARG A 759 20.72 -23.92 30.54
CA ARG A 759 20.93 -25.13 29.72
C ARG A 759 21.24 -24.81 28.27
N ALA A 760 21.06 -23.57 27.80
CA ALA A 760 21.37 -23.17 26.42
C ALA A 760 22.84 -23.43 26.04
N VAL A 761 23.78 -23.23 26.98
CA VAL A 761 25.21 -23.51 26.77
C VAL A 761 25.47 -25.01 26.66
N GLU A 762 24.81 -25.83 27.50
CA GLU A 762 24.92 -27.29 27.43
C GLU A 762 24.39 -27.82 26.10
N GLU A 763 23.20 -27.36 25.70
CA GLU A 763 22.55 -27.70 24.43
C GLU A 763 23.45 -27.38 23.23
N ALA A 764 23.98 -26.16 23.15
CA ALA A 764 24.83 -25.75 22.03
C ALA A 764 26.18 -26.49 22.01
N ARG A 765 26.76 -26.80 23.17
CA ARG A 765 28.00 -27.60 23.26
C ARG A 765 27.79 -29.02 22.75
N GLU A 766 26.65 -29.64 23.04
CA GLU A 766 26.29 -30.96 22.53
C GLU A 766 26.05 -30.97 21.02
N ALA A 767 25.31 -29.96 20.53
CA ALA A 767 25.13 -29.74 19.10
C ALA A 767 26.49 -29.55 18.39
N ALA A 768 27.37 -28.73 18.97
CA ALA A 768 28.67 -28.42 18.39
C ALA A 768 29.57 -29.66 18.30
N ARG A 769 29.61 -30.48 19.35
CA ARG A 769 30.33 -31.77 19.34
C ARG A 769 29.82 -32.70 18.25
N SER A 770 28.51 -32.83 18.12
CA SER A 770 27.88 -33.75 17.14
C SER A 770 28.11 -33.30 15.68
N LEU A 771 28.17 -31.99 15.44
CA LEU A 771 28.32 -31.43 14.10
C LEU A 771 29.78 -31.13 13.71
N GLY A 772 30.72 -31.16 14.67
CA GLY A 772 32.04 -30.56 14.51
C GLY A 772 31.96 -29.05 14.25
N ALA A 773 31.01 -28.38 14.92
CA ALA A 773 30.72 -26.96 14.70
C ALA A 773 31.65 -26.05 15.50
N HIS A 774 31.77 -24.79 15.05
CA HIS A 774 32.33 -23.72 15.87
C HIS A 774 31.28 -23.23 16.86
N LEU A 775 31.61 -23.22 18.16
CA LEU A 775 30.73 -22.74 19.22
C LEU A 775 31.01 -21.26 19.53
N LEU A 776 29.95 -20.47 19.58
CA LEU A 776 29.94 -19.07 20.00
C LEU A 776 29.11 -18.95 21.28
N GLU A 777 29.76 -18.62 22.40
CA GLU A 777 29.07 -18.38 23.68
C GLU A 777 28.91 -16.87 23.87
N GLU A 778 27.65 -16.43 24.04
CA GLU A 778 27.22 -15.05 24.25
C GLU A 778 27.84 -14.04 23.25
N PRO A 779 27.74 -14.30 21.93
CA PRO A 779 28.40 -13.48 20.93
C PRO A 779 27.82 -12.07 20.84
N HIS A 780 28.64 -11.14 20.36
CA HIS A 780 28.16 -9.85 19.90
C HIS A 780 27.27 -10.02 18.65
N PRO A 781 26.20 -9.20 18.45
CA PRO A 781 25.34 -9.25 17.26
C PRO A 781 26.08 -9.31 15.92
N HIS A 782 27.18 -8.56 15.79
CA HIS A 782 28.03 -8.56 14.61
C HIS A 782 28.67 -9.93 14.35
N ASP A 783 29.29 -10.53 15.38
CA ASP A 783 29.90 -11.86 15.29
C ASP A 783 28.86 -12.95 15.01
N PHE A 784 27.66 -12.82 15.60
CA PHE A 784 26.54 -13.71 15.32
C PHE A 784 26.19 -13.74 13.82
N LEU A 785 25.98 -12.58 13.19
CA LEU A 785 25.63 -12.49 11.78
C LEU A 785 26.78 -12.95 10.87
N ASP A 786 28.00 -12.51 11.16
CA ASP A 786 29.16 -12.78 10.33
C ASP A 786 29.55 -14.26 10.32
N ARG A 787 29.51 -14.94 11.48
CA ARG A 787 29.88 -16.34 11.58
C ARG A 787 28.82 -17.27 10.98
N LEU A 788 27.54 -16.89 11.04
CA LEU A 788 26.46 -17.64 10.43
C LEU A 788 26.44 -17.49 8.90
N ARG A 789 26.97 -16.39 8.35
CA ARG A 789 26.97 -16.14 6.91
C ARG A 789 27.74 -17.24 6.17
N GLY A 790 27.04 -17.93 5.27
CA GLY A 790 27.60 -19.01 4.46
C GLY A 790 27.90 -20.31 5.22
N ALA A 791 27.51 -20.45 6.49
CA ALA A 791 27.61 -21.72 7.22
C ALA A 791 26.74 -22.80 6.54
N ARG A 792 27.10 -24.09 6.64
CA ARG A 792 26.21 -25.16 6.14
C ARG A 792 25.03 -25.44 7.09
N TRP A 793 25.27 -25.27 8.39
CA TRP A 793 24.35 -25.62 9.46
C TRP A 793 24.50 -24.63 10.60
N ALA A 794 23.39 -24.20 11.19
CA ALA A 794 23.38 -23.37 12.37
C ALA A 794 22.46 -23.93 13.45
N HIS A 795 22.91 -23.84 14.69
CA HIS A 795 22.09 -24.05 15.87
C HIS A 795 22.18 -22.83 16.76
N VAL A 796 21.05 -22.26 17.13
CA VAL A 796 20.96 -21.08 17.99
C VAL A 796 20.10 -21.43 19.19
N ALA A 797 20.74 -21.59 20.34
CA ALA A 797 20.10 -21.74 21.64
C ALA A 797 20.12 -20.38 22.34
N ALA A 798 19.00 -19.65 22.27
CA ALA A 798 18.88 -18.30 22.82
C ALA A 798 17.41 -17.94 23.04
N HIS A 799 17.16 -16.95 23.90
CA HIS A 799 15.82 -16.41 24.03
C HIS A 799 15.39 -15.72 22.73
N CYS A 800 14.19 -16.01 22.25
CA CYS A 800 13.60 -15.39 21.07
C CYS A 800 12.25 -14.79 21.45
N SER A 801 11.93 -13.63 20.90
CA SER A 801 10.60 -13.02 21.03
C SER A 801 10.01 -12.74 19.66
N PHE A 802 8.83 -13.31 19.40
CA PHE A 802 8.05 -13.01 18.22
C PHE A 802 7.12 -11.81 18.50
N ARG A 803 7.11 -10.85 17.58
CA ARG A 803 6.27 -9.65 17.66
C ARG A 803 5.24 -9.64 16.53
N PRO A 804 3.98 -10.06 16.75
CA PRO A 804 2.97 -10.06 15.70
C PRO A 804 2.60 -8.64 15.26
N ASP A 805 2.62 -7.66 16.16
CA ASP A 805 2.45 -6.24 15.85
C ASP A 805 3.57 -5.72 14.92
N ALA A 806 4.81 -6.16 15.20
CA ALA A 806 6.03 -5.72 14.53
C ALA A 806 6.93 -6.88 14.06
N PRO A 807 6.52 -7.70 13.06
CA PRO A 807 7.22 -8.96 12.77
C PRO A 807 8.71 -8.81 12.43
N LEU A 808 9.10 -7.72 11.77
CA LEU A 808 10.49 -7.43 11.41
C LEU A 808 11.37 -7.07 12.62
N LEU A 809 10.75 -6.65 13.73
CA LEU A 809 11.42 -6.38 15.00
C LEU A 809 11.35 -7.57 15.97
N SER A 810 10.88 -8.73 15.51
CA SER A 810 11.06 -9.99 16.26
C SER A 810 12.54 -10.24 16.47
N THR A 811 12.92 -10.70 17.66
CA THR A 811 14.29 -10.58 18.16
C THR A 811 14.84 -11.91 18.65
N VAL A 812 16.10 -12.21 18.28
CA VAL A 812 16.98 -13.13 19.01
C VAL A 812 17.73 -12.29 20.04
N HIS A 813 17.52 -12.59 21.31
CA HIS A 813 18.13 -11.84 22.42
C HIS A 813 19.53 -12.38 22.68
N LEU A 814 20.54 -11.53 22.52
CA LEU A 814 21.91 -11.81 22.94
C LEU A 814 22.27 -10.85 24.07
N ARG A 815 23.16 -11.26 24.98
CA ARG A 815 23.62 -10.44 26.11
C ARG A 815 24.23 -9.12 25.65
N ALA A 816 24.96 -9.14 24.55
CA ALA A 816 25.62 -7.96 24.00
C ALA A 816 24.69 -7.05 23.17
N GLY A 817 23.46 -7.48 22.90
CA GLY A 817 22.48 -6.70 22.14
C GLY A 817 21.53 -7.59 21.34
N PRO A 818 20.33 -7.10 20.99
CA PRO A 818 19.36 -7.87 20.21
C PRO A 818 19.75 -7.97 18.73
N VAL A 819 19.44 -9.12 18.10
CA VAL A 819 19.44 -9.30 16.64
C VAL A 819 18.01 -9.43 16.16
N THR A 820 17.56 -8.52 15.30
CA THR A 820 16.19 -8.51 14.79
C THR A 820 16.05 -9.36 13.52
N VAL A 821 14.81 -9.73 13.18
CA VAL A 821 14.48 -10.31 11.87
C VAL A 821 14.90 -9.39 10.71
N ALA A 822 14.78 -8.07 10.88
CA ALA A 822 15.26 -7.11 9.89
C ALA A 822 16.77 -7.26 9.66
N ASP A 823 17.56 -7.48 10.71
CA ASP A 823 19.01 -7.70 10.61
C ASP A 823 19.35 -8.99 9.86
N VAL A 824 18.61 -10.08 10.14
CA VAL A 824 18.76 -11.34 9.39
C VAL A 824 18.50 -11.13 7.90
N MET A 825 17.42 -10.43 7.56
CA MET A 825 17.09 -10.15 6.16
C MET A 825 18.11 -9.23 5.48
N ALA A 826 18.64 -8.23 6.20
CA ALA A 826 19.57 -7.24 5.68
C ALA A 826 21.02 -7.73 5.56
N HIS A 827 21.45 -8.62 6.45
CA HIS A 827 22.89 -8.87 6.66
C HIS A 827 23.29 -10.34 6.62
N LEU A 828 22.34 -11.28 6.66
CA LEU A 828 22.61 -12.72 6.75
C LEU A 828 22.37 -13.46 5.42
N ARG A 829 22.89 -12.97 4.29
CA ARG A 829 22.77 -13.65 2.99
C ARG A 829 24.15 -13.99 2.40
N PRO A 830 24.41 -15.27 2.02
CA PRO A 830 23.56 -16.44 2.25
C PRO A 830 23.52 -16.85 3.73
N ALA A 831 22.33 -17.19 4.21
CA ALA A 831 22.11 -17.83 5.50
C ALA A 831 22.51 -19.31 5.47
N PRO A 832 22.62 -19.97 6.64
CA PRO A 832 22.87 -21.39 6.70
C PRO A 832 21.78 -22.23 6.02
N ALA A 833 22.16 -23.34 5.36
CA ALA A 833 21.19 -24.19 4.67
C ALA A 833 20.21 -24.87 5.63
N VAL A 834 20.69 -25.28 6.81
CA VAL A 834 19.85 -25.78 7.91
C VAL A 834 20.02 -24.88 9.12
N VAL A 835 18.91 -24.40 9.68
CA VAL A 835 18.92 -23.53 10.87
C VAL A 835 18.01 -24.10 11.94
N VAL A 836 18.55 -24.36 13.11
CA VAL A 836 17.78 -24.72 14.31
C VAL A 836 17.72 -23.48 15.21
N LEU A 837 16.52 -22.92 15.37
CA LEU A 837 16.28 -21.83 16.33
C LEU A 837 15.59 -22.40 17.57
N SER A 838 16.42 -22.83 18.52
CA SER A 838 15.98 -23.28 19.84
C SER A 838 15.74 -22.07 20.74
N GLY A 839 14.62 -21.41 20.47
CA GLY A 839 14.12 -20.27 21.23
C GLY A 839 12.60 -20.27 21.18
N CYS A 840 11.95 -19.48 22.03
CA CYS A 840 10.48 -19.47 22.16
C CYS A 840 9.78 -18.92 20.90
N GLU A 841 8.66 -19.54 20.53
CA GLU A 841 7.69 -19.06 19.52
C GLU A 841 8.28 -18.75 18.13
N THR A 842 9.39 -19.39 17.75
CA THR A 842 10.09 -19.07 16.50
C THR A 842 9.35 -19.55 15.24
N ALA A 843 8.41 -20.48 15.37
CA ALA A 843 7.54 -20.94 14.29
C ALA A 843 6.22 -20.15 14.19
N SER A 844 5.92 -19.29 15.17
CA SER A 844 4.68 -18.50 15.17
C SER A 844 4.73 -17.41 14.10
N PRO A 845 3.79 -17.41 13.14
CA PRO A 845 3.75 -16.38 12.12
C PRO A 845 2.65 -15.34 12.40
N ARG A 846 2.86 -14.13 11.91
CA ARG A 846 1.73 -13.24 11.59
C ARG A 846 1.18 -13.67 10.25
N LEU A 847 -0.09 -14.04 10.23
CA LEU A 847 -0.84 -14.39 9.03
C LEU A 847 -1.44 -13.13 8.41
N LEU A 848 -1.06 -12.85 7.16
CA LEU A 848 -1.62 -11.77 6.36
C LEU A 848 -2.46 -12.35 5.20
N PRO A 849 -3.40 -11.58 4.61
CA PRO A 849 -4.19 -12.05 3.47
C PRO A 849 -3.30 -12.60 2.33
N GLY A 850 -3.77 -13.65 1.65
CA GLY A 850 -2.96 -14.41 0.69
C GLY A 850 -2.07 -15.48 1.35
N ASP A 851 -2.40 -15.88 2.58
CA ASP A 851 -1.63 -16.86 3.37
C ASP A 851 -0.13 -16.51 3.40
N GLU A 852 0.13 -15.22 3.61
CA GLU A 852 1.47 -14.67 3.71
C GLU A 852 1.94 -14.78 5.17
N LEU A 853 2.98 -15.59 5.37
CA LEU A 853 3.63 -15.71 6.67
C LEU A 853 4.68 -14.60 6.82
N VAL A 854 4.67 -13.91 7.95
CA VAL A 854 5.71 -12.96 8.35
C VAL A 854 6.22 -13.30 9.75
N GLY A 855 7.54 -13.24 9.94
CA GLY A 855 8.23 -13.63 11.16
C GLY A 855 9.56 -14.32 10.85
N PHE A 856 10.07 -15.11 11.79
CA PHE A 856 11.35 -15.82 11.64
C PHE A 856 11.38 -16.74 10.43
N ALA A 857 10.35 -17.58 10.22
CA ALA A 857 10.33 -18.51 9.09
C ALA A 857 10.52 -17.79 7.74
N ARG A 858 9.81 -16.67 7.52
CA ARG A 858 9.96 -15.84 6.31
C ARG A 858 11.38 -15.29 6.18
N ALA A 859 11.91 -14.75 7.28
CA ALA A 859 13.22 -14.11 7.32
C ALA A 859 14.36 -15.05 6.94
N TRP A 860 14.43 -16.21 7.60
CA TRP A 860 15.51 -17.17 7.41
C TRP A 860 15.40 -17.90 6.07
N LEU A 861 14.18 -18.24 5.64
CA LEU A 861 13.96 -18.76 4.29
C LEU A 861 14.31 -17.68 3.25
N HIS A 862 14.00 -16.41 3.45
CA HIS A 862 14.48 -15.37 2.52
C HIS A 862 16.02 -15.28 2.48
N ALA A 863 16.65 -15.28 3.65
CA ALA A 863 18.09 -15.11 3.82
C ALA A 863 18.93 -16.26 3.20
N GLY A 864 18.33 -17.43 2.96
CA GLY A 864 18.95 -18.52 2.18
C GLY A 864 18.72 -19.92 2.73
N ALA A 865 18.11 -20.05 3.91
CA ALA A 865 17.86 -21.35 4.52
C ALA A 865 16.96 -22.22 3.65
N ARG A 866 17.26 -23.52 3.61
CA ARG A 866 16.44 -24.55 2.95
C ARG A 866 15.51 -25.23 3.94
N THR A 867 16.01 -25.44 5.16
CA THR A 867 15.31 -26.15 6.22
C THR A 867 15.49 -25.40 7.53
N LEU A 868 14.40 -25.22 8.26
CA LEU A 868 14.36 -24.61 9.58
C LEU A 868 13.80 -25.61 10.59
N ILE A 869 14.32 -25.59 11.81
CA ILE A 869 13.70 -26.26 12.96
C ILE A 869 13.36 -25.17 13.96
N LEU A 870 12.06 -25.00 14.20
CA LEU A 870 11.46 -23.87 14.92
C LEU A 870 10.49 -24.36 15.98
N SER A 871 10.17 -23.55 16.99
CA SER A 871 9.23 -23.88 18.06
C SER A 871 7.85 -23.22 17.87
N LEU A 872 6.77 -23.97 18.02
CA LEU A 872 5.40 -23.47 17.90
C LEU A 872 5.00 -22.57 19.07
N TRP A 873 5.54 -22.80 20.26
CA TRP A 873 5.22 -22.11 21.51
C TRP A 873 6.46 -22.02 22.41
N PRO A 874 6.43 -21.29 23.54
CA PRO A 874 7.52 -21.26 24.51
C PRO A 874 7.81 -22.67 25.07
N VAL A 875 9.09 -23.06 25.10
CA VAL A 875 9.53 -24.38 25.57
C VAL A 875 10.38 -24.22 26.82
N GLU A 876 10.21 -25.13 27.78
CA GLU A 876 11.05 -25.18 28.96
C GLU A 876 12.51 -25.53 28.59
N ASP A 877 13.47 -24.81 29.17
CA ASP A 877 14.92 -24.92 28.89
C ASP A 877 15.45 -26.35 29.06
N SER A 878 15.00 -27.07 30.10
CA SER A 878 15.42 -28.45 30.36
C SER A 878 14.92 -29.43 29.28
N ALA A 879 13.66 -29.25 28.84
CA ALA A 879 13.03 -30.08 27.82
C ALA A 879 13.62 -29.82 26.44
N ALA A 880 13.87 -28.56 26.09
CA ALA A 880 14.55 -28.17 24.85
C ALA A 880 15.95 -28.80 24.76
N CYS A 881 16.75 -28.66 25.83
CA CYS A 881 18.09 -29.25 25.92
C CYS A 881 18.07 -30.77 25.73
N TYR A 882 17.17 -31.49 26.41
CA TYR A 882 17.04 -32.94 26.24
C TYR A 882 16.65 -33.31 24.80
N LEU A 883 15.66 -32.63 24.22
CA LEU A 883 15.17 -32.91 22.87
C LEU A 883 16.28 -32.68 21.84
N MET A 884 17.02 -31.57 21.96
CA MET A 884 18.11 -31.24 21.04
C MET A 884 19.29 -32.20 21.16
N ARG A 885 19.61 -32.68 22.38
CA ARG A 885 20.60 -33.75 22.57
C ARG A 885 20.25 -35.01 21.80
N GLU A 886 19.03 -35.51 21.98
CA GLU A 886 18.56 -36.72 21.29
C GLU A 886 18.49 -36.51 19.77
N PHE A 887 18.09 -35.32 19.33
CA PHE A 887 18.06 -34.92 17.92
C PHE A 887 19.45 -34.98 17.29
N TYR A 888 20.46 -34.35 17.90
CA TYR A 888 21.82 -34.36 17.38
C TYR A 888 22.50 -35.73 17.49
N ALA A 889 22.19 -36.52 18.52
CA ALA A 889 22.64 -37.91 18.62
C ALA A 889 22.06 -38.78 17.48
N ALA A 890 20.77 -38.60 17.15
CA ALA A 890 20.14 -39.26 16.01
C ALA A 890 20.75 -38.84 14.67
N LEU A 891 20.97 -37.54 14.46
CA LEU A 891 21.70 -37.04 13.28
C LEU A 891 23.10 -37.65 13.17
N GLY A 892 23.85 -37.74 14.27
CA GLY A 892 25.18 -38.36 14.32
C GLY A 892 25.18 -39.84 13.89
N ARG A 893 24.04 -40.55 14.04
CA ARG A 893 23.82 -41.91 13.55
C ARG A 893 23.43 -41.99 12.07
N GLY A 894 23.41 -40.87 11.36
CA GLY A 894 23.06 -40.79 9.94
C GLY A 894 21.56 -40.66 9.67
N GLU A 895 20.73 -40.40 10.69
CA GLU A 895 19.32 -40.11 10.47
C GLU A 895 19.14 -38.75 9.80
N ARG A 896 18.09 -38.63 8.98
CA ARG A 896 17.69 -37.36 8.37
C ARG A 896 17.06 -36.43 9.42
N PRO A 897 17.03 -35.10 9.22
CA PRO A 897 16.51 -34.16 10.22
C PRO A 897 15.06 -34.44 10.65
N ALA A 898 14.16 -34.78 9.73
CA ALA A 898 12.78 -35.13 10.07
C ALA A 898 12.69 -36.41 10.94
N ALA A 899 13.51 -37.41 10.64
CA ALA A 899 13.60 -38.65 11.41
C ALA A 899 14.20 -38.43 12.81
N ALA A 900 15.28 -37.64 12.88
CA ALA A 900 15.94 -37.27 14.13
C ALA A 900 15.00 -36.48 15.06
N LEU A 901 14.23 -35.53 14.52
CA LEU A 901 13.27 -34.73 15.29
C LEU A 901 12.10 -35.57 15.80
N ARG A 902 11.61 -36.49 14.96
CA ARG A 902 10.61 -37.48 15.34
C ARG A 902 11.11 -38.35 16.49
N ARG A 903 12.33 -38.89 16.39
CA ARG A 903 12.94 -39.74 17.41
C ARG A 903 13.12 -39.01 18.74
N SER A 904 13.60 -37.76 18.73
CA SER A 904 13.79 -36.99 19.95
C SER A 904 12.45 -36.66 20.64
N GLY A 905 11.43 -36.27 19.88
CA GLY A 905 10.09 -36.04 20.40
C GLY A 905 9.46 -37.30 21.00
N LEU A 906 9.49 -38.42 20.29
CA LEU A 906 8.97 -39.71 20.80
C LEU A 906 9.70 -40.17 22.07
N SER A 907 11.02 -39.96 22.16
CA SER A 907 11.80 -40.28 23.37
C SER A 907 11.30 -39.55 24.62
N LEU A 908 10.92 -38.27 24.50
CA LEU A 908 10.32 -37.52 25.62
C LEU A 908 8.90 -37.99 25.92
N ARG A 909 8.09 -38.20 24.88
CA ARG A 909 6.72 -38.68 25.04
C ARG A 909 6.65 -40.02 25.78
N ASP A 910 7.51 -40.96 25.41
CA ASP A 910 7.54 -42.32 25.99
C ASP A 910 7.96 -42.30 27.47
N ARG A 911 8.54 -41.18 27.95
CA ARG A 911 8.79 -40.91 29.38
C ARG A 911 7.60 -40.26 30.10
N GLY A 912 6.45 -40.12 29.44
CA GLY A 912 5.23 -39.51 29.99
C GLY A 912 5.22 -37.97 29.91
N ALA A 913 6.07 -37.35 29.09
CA ALA A 913 6.10 -35.89 28.97
C ALA A 913 4.83 -35.33 28.32
N HIS A 914 4.37 -34.18 28.81
CA HIS A 914 3.27 -33.43 28.20
C HIS A 914 3.60 -32.96 26.78
N PRO A 915 2.64 -32.90 25.83
CA PRO A 915 2.85 -32.38 24.48
C PRO A 915 3.50 -30.99 24.40
N LEU A 916 3.32 -30.17 25.44
CA LEU A 916 4.05 -28.90 25.59
C LEU A 916 5.56 -29.06 25.39
N HIS A 917 6.15 -30.17 25.85
CA HIS A 917 7.59 -30.40 25.82
C HIS A 917 8.06 -31.13 24.57
N TRP A 918 7.35 -32.18 24.14
CA TRP A 918 7.83 -33.03 23.05
C TRP A 918 7.33 -32.63 21.66
N ALA A 919 6.19 -31.95 21.55
CA ALA A 919 5.56 -31.57 20.27
C ALA A 919 5.80 -30.10 19.89
N ALA A 920 6.73 -29.42 20.57
CA ALA A 920 6.94 -28.00 20.35
C ALA A 920 7.68 -27.69 19.04
N PHE A 921 8.59 -28.56 18.61
CA PHE A 921 9.46 -28.30 17.47
C PHE A 921 8.91 -28.84 16.15
N VAL A 922 8.99 -28.02 15.10
CA VAL A 922 8.59 -28.37 13.74
C VAL A 922 9.72 -28.15 12.76
N LEU A 923 9.83 -29.03 11.77
CA LEU A 923 10.71 -28.86 10.62
C LEU A 923 9.96 -28.13 9.51
N VAL A 924 10.45 -26.96 9.08
CA VAL A 924 9.87 -26.12 8.03
C VAL A 924 10.82 -26.03 6.83
N GLY A 925 10.34 -26.31 5.63
CA GLY A 925 11.09 -26.20 4.38
C GLY A 925 11.37 -27.55 3.73
N ASP A 926 12.57 -27.71 3.18
CA ASP A 926 13.01 -28.93 2.52
C ASP A 926 13.13 -30.08 3.55
N PRO A 927 12.40 -31.20 3.39
CA PRO A 927 12.46 -32.33 4.32
C PRO A 927 13.79 -33.09 4.26
N ASP A 928 14.49 -33.01 3.12
CA ASP A 928 15.68 -33.81 2.82
C ASP A 928 16.89 -32.93 2.46
N PRO A 929 17.32 -32.02 3.34
CA PRO A 929 18.52 -31.24 3.08
C PRO A 929 19.73 -32.20 3.07
N PRO A 930 20.72 -32.00 2.19
CA PRO A 930 21.92 -32.84 2.19
C PRO A 930 22.66 -32.70 3.52
N VAL A 931 22.76 -33.80 4.27
CA VAL A 931 23.45 -33.87 5.57
C VAL A 931 24.82 -34.52 5.36
N GLN A 932 25.90 -33.81 5.70
CA GLN A 932 27.21 -34.42 5.98
C GLN A 932 27.53 -34.21 7.45
N THR A 933 27.41 -35.27 8.25
CA THR A 933 27.91 -35.29 9.64
C THR A 933 29.43 -35.46 9.65
N ALA A 934 30.09 -35.03 10.73
CA ALA A 934 31.51 -35.33 10.90
C ALA A 934 31.69 -36.85 10.86
N ALA A 935 32.62 -37.33 10.02
CA ALA A 935 32.89 -38.76 9.87
C ALA A 935 33.11 -39.40 11.25
N ALA A 936 32.43 -40.52 11.53
CA ALA A 936 32.64 -41.29 12.74
C ALA A 936 34.14 -41.54 12.93
N PRO A 937 34.70 -41.40 14.15
CA PRO A 937 36.09 -41.80 14.38
C PRO A 937 36.23 -43.26 13.96
N ARG A 938 37.12 -43.52 13.00
CA ARG A 938 37.48 -44.89 12.62
C ARG A 938 37.87 -45.60 13.91
N SER A 939 37.12 -46.63 14.28
CA SER A 939 37.54 -47.56 15.32
C SER A 939 38.89 -48.11 14.90
N PHE A 940 39.96 -47.68 15.57
CA PHE A 940 41.23 -48.38 15.49
C PHE A 940 41.00 -49.75 16.13
N GLY A 941 41.01 -50.78 15.28
CA GLY A 941 41.12 -52.17 15.70
C GLY A 941 42.55 -52.50 16.09
#